data_AF-B2HJI4-F1
#
_entry.id   AF-B2HJI4-F1
#
_cell.length_a   1.000
_cell.length_b   1.000
_cell.length_c   1.000
_cell.angle_alpha   90.00
_cell.angle_beta   90.00
_cell.angle_gamma   90.00
#
_symmetry.space_group_name_H-M   'P 1'
#
loop_
_entity.id
_entity.type
_entity.pdbx_description
1 polymer ?
#
loop_
_entity_poly.entity_id
_entity_poly.type
_entity_poly.pdbx_seq_one_letter_code
_entity_poly.pdbx_strand_id
1 'polypeptide(L)'
;MTFLNVLPEMVAAAAADLTNIGSSMTAANAMAAASTTTVLAPGADEVSVAIAGLLRLHGQQYQQFGAHLSEFHARFTQMLSAGANEYSLAEAANATFTASSLQTLPLDVLNAVNAPFQAFTDRPLIGNGVAGAPGTGQNGGAGGWLIGNGGAGGSGTPPGLGSAGGTGGTGGAAGLIGNGGAAGAGGASTSGVGGAGGAGGAGGWLFGAGGTGGAGGLTVGTTGGQGGAGGAGGLFGPGGTGGAGGTSFVDAGGAGGAGGDSGLLSGLFGTGGGHGGLGGAGVTAGGDGGAGGDGGPLIGRGGDGGAGGLSNSVDAVGGAGGAGGDGSRLVGSGGAGGTGGTSLAGDGGAGGAGGTAGLLGSGGSGGSGGTSGFLGTGSGGAGGDGGNASLFGFGGAGGVGGISGNDTGGVGGMGGTAGLLAGNGGMGGAGGEGFLTGGAGGKGGNAMFFGTAGNGGNGGYGPTFGIGGADGATGPLQGVFDLGNAPVQALTGRPLIANGANAATGSGQDGGAGGWLLGDGGAGGSGEAGQAGGSGGAAGLLFGVGGAGGVGGSAGLVGDAGAGGSGGSGGLLWGNGGAGGAGGLSIANTNGTGGVGGAGGDSGLLGAGGAGGSGGTALLGTGGTGGAGGAGGILGGTGGQGGIGGFGETGAGDGGSGGIAGLFGSGNAGGAGGYANTSDGGQGGQGGDGGVIFGYGGAGGTGGVTPGGTGGIGGAGGNGGLLFSGGGVGGAGGLGPSGGSGGTGGHGGWFGAAGTGGSGGFGFSIAGGAGGAGGDSTSGVGGGGGAGGDSTVTGGAGGDGGGALLLGNGGNGGNGGAVVTGGTPGGGGNGGTGGLLLGADGLNGLTQTM
;
A
#
# COMPACT_ATOMS: atom_id res chain seq x y z
N MET A 1 13.28 26.75 48.57
CA MET A 1 12.76 25.40 48.82
C MET A 1 13.92 24.45 48.58
N THR A 2 14.56 23.97 49.65
CA THR A 2 15.63 22.96 49.53
C THR A 2 14.98 21.62 49.23
N PHE A 3 15.21 21.08 48.04
CA PHE A 3 14.75 19.75 47.67
C PHE A 3 15.56 18.71 48.46
N LEU A 4 14.87 17.87 49.22
CA LEU A 4 15.45 16.71 49.87
C LEU A 4 15.57 15.63 48.79
N ASN A 5 16.78 15.32 48.35
CA ASN A 5 17.02 14.26 47.36
C ASN A 5 17.44 12.98 48.11
N VAL A 6 16.57 11.98 48.11
CA VAL A 6 16.86 10.65 48.67
C VAL A 6 16.87 9.68 47.49
N LEU A 7 17.85 8.78 47.44
CA LEU A 7 17.91 7.70 46.44
C LEU A 7 17.34 6.42 47.08
N PRO A 8 16.07 6.06 46.84
CA PRO A 8 15.41 4.94 47.53
C PRO A 8 16.15 3.61 47.34
N GLU A 9 16.81 3.43 46.19
CA GLU A 9 17.60 2.24 45.85
C GLU A 9 18.83 2.08 46.76
N MET A 10 19.47 3.20 47.15
CA MET A 10 20.61 3.21 48.07
C MET A 10 20.19 2.82 49.50
N VAL A 11 19.00 3.25 49.92
CA VAL A 11 18.46 2.96 51.26
C VAL A 11 18.01 1.50 51.36
N ALA A 12 17.42 0.95 50.30
CA ALA A 12 17.07 -0.47 50.20
C ALA A 12 18.30 -1.38 50.23
N ALA A 13 19.38 -1.01 49.52
CA ALA A 13 20.65 -1.75 49.55
C ALA A 13 21.26 -1.79 50.97
N ALA A 14 21.28 -0.64 51.67
CA ALA A 14 21.78 -0.58 53.04
C ALA A 14 20.96 -1.43 54.03
N ALA A 15 19.63 -1.52 53.86
CA ALA A 15 18.78 -2.38 54.68
C ALA A 15 19.06 -3.89 54.45
N ALA A 16 19.36 -4.27 53.22
CA ALA A 16 19.77 -5.64 52.89
C ALA A 16 21.12 -6.01 53.52
N ASP A 17 22.11 -5.11 53.44
CA ASP A 17 23.42 -5.30 54.07
C ASP A 17 23.31 -5.45 55.59
N LEU A 18 22.50 -4.61 56.24
CA LEU A 18 22.24 -4.72 57.68
C LEU A 18 21.56 -6.05 58.04
N THR A 19 20.66 -6.55 57.20
CA THR A 19 20.01 -7.87 57.41
C THR A 19 21.04 -9.01 57.35
N ASN A 20 21.99 -8.93 56.43
CA ASN A 20 23.11 -9.88 56.33
C ASN A 20 24.01 -9.82 57.58
N ILE A 21 24.34 -8.61 58.06
CA ILE A 21 25.12 -8.41 59.29
C ILE A 21 24.39 -9.03 60.50
N GLY A 22 23.08 -8.75 60.66
CA GLY A 22 22.27 -9.30 61.75
C GLY A 22 22.22 -10.83 61.75
N SER A 23 22.14 -11.44 60.56
CA SER A 23 22.17 -12.90 60.39
C SER A 23 23.51 -13.50 60.80
N SER A 24 24.63 -12.88 60.39
CA SER A 24 25.98 -13.33 60.75
C SER A 24 26.26 -13.21 62.26
N MET A 25 25.82 -12.12 62.90
CA MET A 25 25.97 -11.94 64.35
C MET A 25 25.14 -12.96 65.15
N THR A 26 23.91 -13.25 64.72
CA THR A 26 23.04 -14.23 65.38
C THR A 26 23.64 -15.63 65.28
N ALA A 27 24.16 -16.01 64.11
CA ALA A 27 24.84 -17.29 63.91
C ALA A 27 26.10 -17.42 64.77
N ALA A 28 26.93 -16.37 64.85
CA ALA A 28 28.13 -16.35 65.68
C ALA A 28 27.80 -16.49 67.18
N ASN A 29 26.78 -15.77 67.66
CA ASN A 29 26.33 -15.87 69.06
C ASN A 29 25.76 -17.26 69.39
N ALA A 30 25.08 -17.91 68.44
CA ALA A 30 24.58 -19.28 68.61
C ALA A 30 25.71 -20.32 68.66
N MET A 31 26.73 -20.19 67.80
CA MET A 31 27.90 -21.08 67.79
C MET A 31 28.71 -21.01 69.09
N ALA A 32 28.82 -19.82 69.69
CA ALA A 32 29.53 -19.62 70.95
C ALA A 32 28.71 -20.02 72.20
N ALA A 33 27.41 -20.31 72.06
CA ALA A 33 26.52 -20.52 73.19
C ALA A 33 26.92 -21.72 74.06
N ALA A 34 27.21 -22.87 73.45
CA ALA A 34 27.56 -24.08 74.20
C ALA A 34 28.88 -23.91 74.96
N SER A 35 29.94 -23.46 74.28
CA SER A 35 31.28 -23.31 74.89
C SER A 35 31.34 -22.27 76.00
N THR A 36 30.44 -21.27 76.00
CA THR A 36 30.37 -20.22 77.03
C THR A 36 29.41 -20.52 78.17
N THR A 37 28.43 -21.42 77.97
CA THR A 37 27.42 -21.74 79.00
C THR A 37 27.63 -23.10 79.66
N THR A 38 28.48 -23.98 79.12
CA THR A 38 28.74 -25.31 79.70
C THR A 38 30.15 -25.46 80.27
N VAL A 39 30.77 -24.35 80.71
CA VAL A 39 32.13 -24.36 81.28
C VAL A 39 32.18 -25.27 82.51
N LEU A 40 33.09 -26.25 82.48
CA LEU A 40 33.36 -27.19 83.56
C LEU A 40 34.47 -26.68 84.48
N ALA A 41 34.41 -27.07 85.75
CA ALA A 41 35.45 -26.76 86.72
C ALA A 41 36.73 -27.58 86.40
N PRO A 42 37.92 -26.96 86.31
CA PRO A 42 39.17 -27.67 86.03
C PRO A 42 39.65 -28.57 87.17
N GLY A 43 39.13 -28.38 88.39
CA GLY A 43 39.38 -29.20 89.57
C GLY A 43 38.15 -29.28 90.48
N ALA A 44 38.14 -30.22 91.43
CA ALA A 44 37.03 -30.43 92.36
C ALA A 44 37.00 -29.41 93.53
N ASP A 45 37.92 -28.45 93.53
CA ASP A 45 37.99 -27.41 94.55
C ASP A 45 36.88 -26.36 94.37
N GLU A 46 36.48 -25.78 95.50
CA GLU A 46 35.38 -24.82 95.57
C GLU A 46 35.63 -23.55 94.73
N VAL A 47 36.90 -23.16 94.54
CA VAL A 47 37.29 -21.98 93.75
C VAL A 47 37.06 -22.25 92.25
N SER A 48 37.51 -23.40 91.75
CA SER A 48 37.28 -23.84 90.37
C SER A 48 35.79 -24.00 90.05
N VAL A 49 35.00 -24.55 90.97
CA VAL A 49 33.54 -24.69 90.81
C VAL A 49 32.84 -23.32 90.80
N ALA A 50 33.24 -22.40 91.69
CA ALA A 50 32.68 -21.05 91.75
C ALA A 50 32.99 -20.22 90.50
N ILE A 51 34.23 -20.26 89.99
CA ILE A 51 34.63 -19.54 88.77
C ILE A 51 33.91 -20.10 87.53
N ALA A 52 33.84 -21.43 87.38
CA ALA A 52 33.07 -22.05 86.29
C ALA A 52 31.57 -21.72 86.40
N GLY A 53 31.04 -21.62 87.62
CA GLY A 53 29.69 -21.14 87.93
C GLY A 53 29.43 -19.72 87.45
N LEU A 54 30.33 -18.78 87.78
CA LEU A 54 30.25 -17.38 87.35
C LEU A 54 30.32 -17.24 85.83
N LEU A 55 31.25 -17.94 85.17
CA LEU A 55 31.42 -17.91 83.72
C LEU A 55 30.17 -18.42 82.98
N ARG A 56 29.57 -19.52 83.46
CA ARG A 56 28.32 -20.05 82.91
C ARG A 56 27.15 -19.08 83.10
N LEU A 57 27.03 -18.45 84.27
CA LEU A 57 26.00 -17.45 84.51
C LEU A 57 26.18 -16.21 83.60
N HIS A 58 27.42 -15.75 83.43
CA HIS A 58 27.74 -14.65 82.52
C HIS A 58 27.42 -14.99 81.05
N GLY A 59 27.76 -16.20 80.61
CA GLY A 59 27.39 -16.69 79.27
C GLY A 59 25.87 -16.73 79.06
N GLN A 60 25.10 -17.16 80.06
CA GLN A 60 23.63 -17.16 80.00
C GLN A 60 23.05 -15.74 79.92
N GLN A 61 23.58 -14.80 80.69
CA GLN A 61 23.17 -13.39 80.64
C GLN A 61 23.51 -12.74 79.30
N TYR A 62 24.69 -13.04 78.73
CA TYR A 62 25.10 -12.55 77.42
C TYR A 62 24.17 -13.06 76.31
N GLN A 63 23.74 -14.33 76.36
CA GLN A 63 22.77 -14.89 75.40
C GLN A 63 21.40 -14.19 75.48
N GLN A 64 20.93 -13.87 76.69
CA GLN A 64 19.68 -13.10 76.86
C GLN A 64 19.81 -11.68 76.30
N PHE A 65 20.93 -11.01 76.54
CA PHE A 65 21.20 -9.68 75.97
C PHE A 65 21.31 -9.72 74.45
N GLY A 66 21.97 -10.75 73.89
CA GLY A 66 22.06 -10.97 72.44
C GLY A 66 20.70 -11.11 71.76
N ALA A 67 19.75 -11.81 72.41
CA ALA A 67 18.38 -11.95 71.90
C ALA A 67 17.61 -10.61 71.89
N HIS A 68 17.83 -9.73 72.88
CA HIS A 68 17.24 -8.39 72.88
C HIS A 68 17.82 -7.50 71.77
N LEU A 69 19.12 -7.60 71.49
CA LEU A 69 19.76 -6.85 70.40
C LEU A 69 19.33 -7.33 69.01
N SER A 70 19.15 -8.64 68.80
CA SER A 70 18.69 -9.16 67.51
C SER A 70 17.27 -8.69 67.19
N GLU A 71 16.41 -8.60 68.19
CA GLU A 71 15.04 -8.07 68.04
C GLU A 71 15.05 -6.57 67.72
N PHE A 72 15.90 -5.79 68.39
CA PHE A 72 16.06 -4.37 68.06
C PHE A 72 16.57 -4.18 66.62
N HIS A 73 17.60 -4.93 66.23
CA HIS A 73 18.19 -4.88 64.89
C HIS A 73 17.16 -5.23 63.81
N ALA A 74 16.36 -6.29 64.02
CA ALA A 74 15.31 -6.68 63.10
C ALA A 74 14.25 -5.58 62.91
N ARG A 75 13.85 -4.91 63.99
CA ARG A 75 12.89 -3.79 63.91
C ARG A 75 13.51 -2.59 63.20
N PHE A 76 14.78 -2.30 63.44
CA PHE A 76 15.48 -1.20 62.78
C PHE A 76 15.57 -1.40 61.26
N THR A 77 15.97 -2.58 60.79
CA THR A 77 16.03 -2.89 59.35
C THR A 77 14.65 -2.93 58.70
N GLN A 78 13.64 -3.40 59.43
CA GLN A 78 12.25 -3.37 58.99
C GLN A 78 11.75 -1.93 58.79
N MET A 79 12.02 -1.03 59.74
CA MET A 79 11.66 0.39 59.62
C MET A 79 12.41 1.09 58.47
N LEU A 80 13.69 0.77 58.27
CA LEU A 80 14.47 1.34 57.17
C LEU A 80 13.94 0.90 55.79
N SER A 81 13.57 -0.36 55.66
CA SER A 81 12.96 -0.92 54.43
C SER A 81 11.58 -0.33 54.16
N ALA A 82 10.77 -0.14 55.21
CA ALA A 82 9.47 0.52 55.10
C ALA A 82 9.61 1.97 54.64
N GLY A 83 10.57 2.71 55.19
CA GLY A 83 10.85 4.09 54.77
C GLY A 83 11.26 4.21 53.30
N ALA A 84 12.11 3.31 52.79
CA ALA A 84 12.49 3.30 51.37
C ALA A 84 11.30 3.08 50.43
N ASN A 85 10.36 2.21 50.81
CA ASN A 85 9.14 1.94 50.05
C ASN A 85 8.19 3.15 50.04
N GLU A 86 8.06 3.86 51.16
CA GLU A 86 7.23 5.08 51.23
C GLU A 86 7.75 6.19 50.31
N TYR A 87 9.07 6.39 50.21
CA TYR A 87 9.65 7.37 49.28
C TYR A 87 9.44 6.97 47.82
N SER A 88 9.56 5.68 47.47
CA SER A 88 9.29 5.19 46.11
C SER A 88 7.80 5.35 45.72
N LEU A 89 6.88 5.07 46.64
CA LEU A 89 5.45 5.29 46.43
C LEU A 89 5.11 6.78 46.26
N ALA A 90 5.80 7.66 46.98
CA ALA A 90 5.63 9.10 46.83
C ALA A 90 6.07 9.59 45.44
N GLU A 91 7.19 9.11 44.91
CA GLU A 91 7.64 9.44 43.54
C GLU A 91 6.68 8.91 42.48
N ALA A 92 6.18 7.67 42.65
CA ALA A 92 5.18 7.08 41.76
C ALA A 92 3.88 7.90 41.75
N ALA A 93 3.35 8.27 42.92
CA ALA A 93 2.14 9.07 43.04
C ALA A 93 2.29 10.47 42.41
N ASN A 94 3.47 11.09 42.55
CA ASN A 94 3.74 12.40 41.98
C ASN A 94 3.82 12.35 40.45
N ALA A 95 4.42 11.29 39.87
CA ALA A 95 4.42 11.05 38.42
C ALA A 95 3.01 10.79 37.87
N THR A 96 2.20 9.97 38.57
CA THR A 96 0.81 9.66 38.18
C THR A 96 -0.11 10.88 38.24
N PHE A 97 0.08 11.78 39.21
CA PHE A 97 -0.72 13.00 39.35
C PHE A 97 -0.55 13.98 38.18
N THR A 98 0.69 14.22 37.73
CA THR A 98 0.98 15.08 36.57
C THR A 98 0.47 14.50 35.25
N ALA A 99 0.48 13.18 35.07
CA ALA A 99 -0.05 12.53 33.88
C ALA A 99 -1.60 12.53 33.84
N SER A 100 -2.24 12.18 34.96
CA SER A 100 -3.70 12.00 35.02
C SER A 100 -4.49 13.31 34.97
N SER A 101 -3.95 14.40 35.54
CA SER A 101 -4.65 15.69 35.62
C SER A 101 -4.62 16.49 34.31
N LEU A 102 -3.64 16.27 33.44
CA LEU A 102 -3.56 16.91 32.12
C LEU A 102 -4.30 16.11 31.02
N GLN A 103 -4.43 14.78 31.16
CA GLN A 103 -5.17 13.94 30.21
C GLN A 103 -6.71 13.96 30.40
N THR A 104 -7.22 14.26 31.60
CA THR A 104 -8.66 14.19 31.91
C THR A 104 -9.44 15.46 31.54
N LEU A 105 -8.83 16.64 31.65
CA LEU A 105 -9.47 17.92 31.29
C LEU A 105 -9.93 18.00 29.81
N PRO A 106 -9.15 17.55 28.81
CA PRO A 106 -9.60 17.54 27.41
C PRO A 106 -10.80 16.62 27.17
N LEU A 107 -10.86 15.46 27.84
CA LEU A 107 -11.92 14.48 27.67
C LEU A 107 -13.26 14.96 28.28
N ASP A 108 -13.23 15.61 29.45
CA ASP A 108 -14.43 16.18 30.09
C ASP A 108 -15.04 17.31 29.24
N VAL A 109 -14.19 18.17 28.65
CA VAL A 109 -14.63 19.20 27.71
C VAL A 109 -15.23 18.56 26.46
N LEU A 110 -14.61 17.51 25.93
CA LEU A 110 -15.11 16.81 24.74
C LEU A 110 -16.49 16.17 25.00
N ASN A 111 -16.67 15.55 26.17
CA ASN A 111 -17.95 14.98 26.59
C ASN A 111 -19.04 16.06 26.73
N ALA A 112 -18.70 17.21 27.33
CA ALA A 112 -19.64 18.34 27.45
C ALA A 112 -20.03 18.92 26.08
N VAL A 113 -19.08 18.99 25.13
CA VAL A 113 -19.32 19.44 23.76
C VAL A 113 -20.20 18.45 22.98
N ASN A 114 -19.97 17.14 23.16
CA ASN A 114 -20.71 16.09 22.45
C ASN A 114 -22.10 15.81 23.01
N ALA A 115 -22.29 15.95 24.33
CA ALA A 115 -23.55 15.62 25.02
C ALA A 115 -24.82 16.20 24.35
N PRO A 116 -24.90 17.48 23.95
CA PRO A 116 -26.08 17.99 23.27
C PRO A 116 -26.29 17.33 21.89
N PHE A 117 -25.23 17.12 21.10
CA PHE A 117 -25.36 16.50 19.78
C PHE A 117 -25.74 15.03 19.86
N GLN A 118 -25.15 14.30 20.81
CA GLN A 118 -25.50 12.90 21.07
C GLN A 118 -26.97 12.78 21.52
N ALA A 119 -27.47 13.71 22.34
CA ALA A 119 -28.86 13.69 22.80
C ALA A 119 -29.89 14.11 21.73
N PHE A 120 -29.52 15.00 20.81
CA PHE A 120 -30.45 15.52 19.78
C PHE A 120 -30.39 14.75 18.45
N THR A 121 -29.26 14.13 18.11
CA THR A 121 -29.03 13.53 16.79
C THR A 121 -28.55 12.08 16.83
N ASP A 122 -28.38 11.50 18.03
CA ASP A 122 -27.76 10.18 18.27
C ASP A 122 -26.34 10.05 17.68
N ARG A 123 -25.71 11.18 17.36
CA ARG A 123 -24.39 11.27 16.72
C ARG A 123 -23.56 12.37 17.39
N PRO A 124 -22.29 12.10 17.73
CA PRO A 124 -21.46 13.11 18.39
C PRO A 124 -21.09 14.23 17.42
N LEU A 125 -20.69 15.38 17.95
CA LEU A 125 -20.10 16.45 17.14
C LEU A 125 -18.68 16.08 16.72
N ILE A 126 -17.89 15.57 17.66
CA ILE A 126 -16.49 15.16 17.50
C ILE A 126 -16.35 13.71 17.96
N GLY A 127 -15.90 12.82 17.08
CA GLY A 127 -15.66 11.41 17.41
C GLY A 127 -15.68 10.54 16.17
N ASN A 128 -15.06 9.37 16.22
CA ASN A 128 -15.09 8.46 15.07
C ASN A 128 -16.33 7.57 15.09
N GLY A 129 -16.69 7.05 13.91
CA GLY A 129 -17.76 6.07 13.77
C GLY A 129 -17.34 4.72 14.35
N VAL A 130 -18.31 4.01 14.92
CA VAL A 130 -18.10 2.67 15.47
C VAL A 130 -17.89 1.66 14.35
N ALA A 131 -16.92 0.76 14.49
CA ALA A 131 -16.71 -0.31 13.52
C ALA A 131 -17.87 -1.33 13.55
N GLY A 132 -18.26 -1.82 12.38
CA GLY A 132 -19.18 -2.95 12.26
C GLY A 132 -18.57 -4.23 12.83
N ALA A 133 -19.40 -5.11 13.39
CA ALA A 133 -18.92 -6.33 14.02
C ALA A 133 -18.28 -7.30 13.00
N PRO A 134 -17.09 -7.86 13.27
CA PRO A 134 -16.42 -8.82 12.38
C PRO A 134 -17.28 -10.06 12.11
N GLY A 135 -17.26 -10.56 10.87
CA GLY A 135 -17.99 -11.76 10.46
C GLY A 135 -19.51 -11.60 10.43
N THR A 136 -20.04 -10.38 10.39
CA THR A 136 -21.49 -10.11 10.33
C THR A 136 -21.94 -9.38 9.06
N GLY A 137 -21.02 -8.79 8.32
CA GLY A 137 -21.32 -7.86 7.22
C GLY A 137 -21.98 -6.54 7.69
N GLN A 138 -21.94 -6.22 8.99
CA GLN A 138 -22.50 -4.96 9.49
C GLN A 138 -21.76 -3.75 8.96
N ASN A 139 -22.49 -2.72 8.55
CA ASN A 139 -21.90 -1.47 8.10
C ASN A 139 -21.22 -0.74 9.27
N GLY A 140 -20.19 0.04 8.94
CA GLY A 140 -19.57 0.97 9.86
C GLY A 140 -20.50 2.14 10.20
N GLY A 141 -20.45 2.60 11.44
CA GLY A 141 -21.17 3.79 11.90
C GLY A 141 -20.60 5.07 11.29
N ALA A 142 -21.42 6.11 11.18
CA ALA A 142 -20.94 7.42 10.73
C ALA A 142 -20.02 8.09 11.77
N GLY A 143 -19.02 8.84 11.30
CA GLY A 143 -18.17 9.70 12.16
C GLY A 143 -18.96 10.85 12.80
N GLY A 144 -18.36 11.67 13.65
CA GLY A 144 -19.02 12.86 14.23
C GLY A 144 -19.46 13.87 13.16
N TRP A 145 -20.33 14.82 13.50
CA TRP A 145 -20.81 15.82 12.53
C TRP A 145 -19.72 16.78 12.04
N LEU A 146 -18.81 17.19 12.94
CA LEU A 146 -17.76 18.17 12.65
C LEU A 146 -16.42 17.50 12.36
N ILE A 147 -15.91 16.71 13.30
CA ILE A 147 -14.64 15.98 13.17
C ILE A 147 -14.87 14.52 13.48
N GLY A 148 -14.58 13.63 12.53
CA GLY A 148 -14.71 12.21 12.76
C GLY A 148 -14.57 11.37 11.51
N ASN A 149 -13.72 10.35 11.60
CA ASN A 149 -13.64 9.32 10.57
C ASN A 149 -14.88 8.43 10.61
N GLY A 150 -15.29 7.91 9.46
CA GLY A 150 -16.27 6.83 9.40
C GLY A 150 -15.74 5.55 10.05
N GLY A 151 -16.65 4.77 10.64
CA GLY A 151 -16.33 3.46 11.20
C GLY A 151 -16.03 2.44 10.11
N ALA A 152 -15.15 1.47 10.38
CA ALA A 152 -14.88 0.39 9.45
C ALA A 152 -16.10 -0.53 9.29
N GLY A 153 -16.34 -1.07 8.09
CA GLY A 153 -17.33 -2.12 7.88
C GLY A 153 -16.87 -3.45 8.49
N GLY A 154 -17.80 -4.23 9.03
CA GLY A 154 -17.55 -5.58 9.51
C GLY A 154 -17.34 -6.55 8.34
N SER A 155 -16.40 -7.49 8.47
CA SER A 155 -16.21 -8.55 7.46
C SER A 155 -17.48 -9.38 7.31
N GLY A 156 -17.71 -9.91 6.11
CA GLY A 156 -18.88 -10.71 5.77
C GLY A 156 -18.91 -12.03 6.52
N THR A 157 -20.10 -12.59 6.70
CA THR A 157 -20.27 -13.86 7.44
C THR A 157 -19.48 -14.99 6.78
N PRO A 158 -18.55 -15.65 7.51
CA PRO A 158 -18.01 -16.93 7.09
C PRO A 158 -19.14 -17.98 7.01
N PRO A 159 -19.06 -18.97 6.11
CA PRO A 159 -20.21 -19.76 5.73
C PRO A 159 -20.50 -20.86 6.77
N GLY A 160 -21.78 -21.21 6.91
CA GLY A 160 -22.17 -22.61 7.16
C GLY A 160 -22.06 -23.40 5.85
N LEU A 161 -21.78 -24.72 5.92
CA LEU A 161 -21.56 -25.58 4.75
C LEU A 161 -22.64 -25.39 3.66
N GLY A 162 -22.24 -25.11 2.42
CA GLY A 162 -23.12 -25.03 1.24
C GLY A 162 -23.69 -23.65 0.87
N SER A 163 -23.31 -22.57 1.54
CA SER A 163 -23.79 -21.20 1.26
C SER A 163 -22.70 -20.30 0.64
N ALA A 164 -23.13 -19.29 -0.12
CA ALA A 164 -22.24 -18.20 -0.55
C ALA A 164 -21.65 -17.47 0.67
N GLY A 165 -20.47 -16.87 0.50
CA GLY A 165 -19.90 -16.01 1.53
C GLY A 165 -20.77 -14.77 1.75
N GLY A 166 -20.90 -14.32 3.00
CA GLY A 166 -21.63 -13.09 3.28
C GLY A 166 -20.93 -11.87 2.69
N THR A 167 -21.68 -10.85 2.28
CA THR A 167 -21.08 -9.58 1.83
C THR A 167 -20.42 -8.85 3.00
N GLY A 168 -19.30 -8.18 2.74
CA GLY A 168 -18.71 -7.24 3.68
C GLY A 168 -19.61 -6.02 3.91
N GLY A 169 -19.59 -5.48 5.12
CA GLY A 169 -20.32 -4.27 5.46
C GLY A 169 -19.72 -3.04 4.80
N THR A 170 -20.54 -2.06 4.44
CA THR A 170 -20.01 -0.80 3.90
C THR A 170 -19.27 -0.02 4.98
N GLY A 171 -18.26 0.76 4.59
CA GLY A 171 -17.65 1.73 5.47
C GLY A 171 -18.62 2.84 5.87
N GLY A 172 -18.46 3.39 7.07
CA GLY A 172 -19.25 4.53 7.54
C GLY A 172 -18.86 5.82 6.84
N ALA A 173 -19.80 6.74 6.63
CA ALA A 173 -19.48 8.07 6.13
C ALA A 173 -18.86 8.95 7.23
N ALA A 174 -17.96 9.85 6.85
CA ALA A 174 -17.44 10.88 7.74
C ALA A 174 -18.40 12.07 7.92
N GLY A 175 -18.00 13.06 8.72
CA GLY A 175 -18.72 14.31 8.97
C GLY A 175 -18.36 15.44 8.01
N LEU A 176 -18.08 16.63 8.55
CA LEU A 176 -17.52 17.75 7.79
C LEU A 176 -16.04 17.54 7.48
N ILE A 177 -15.27 17.08 8.48
CA ILE A 177 -13.84 16.76 8.39
C ILE A 177 -13.62 15.32 8.87
N GLY A 178 -13.04 14.49 8.02
CA GLY A 178 -12.68 13.11 8.36
C GLY A 178 -12.66 12.19 7.14
N ASN A 179 -11.94 11.08 7.22
CA ASN A 179 -11.93 10.07 6.16
C ASN A 179 -13.14 9.15 6.25
N GLY A 180 -13.65 8.73 5.09
CA GLY A 180 -14.63 7.65 5.03
C GLY A 180 -14.06 6.37 5.65
N GLY A 181 -14.92 5.58 6.29
CA GLY A 181 -14.51 4.30 6.86
C GLY A 181 -14.13 3.32 5.77
N ALA A 182 -13.11 2.50 6.01
CA ALA A 182 -12.81 1.34 5.17
C ALA A 182 -13.98 0.36 5.22
N ALA A 183 -14.29 -0.31 4.11
CA ALA A 183 -15.33 -1.32 4.11
C ALA A 183 -14.84 -2.67 4.65
N GLY A 184 -15.79 -3.53 5.03
CA GLY A 184 -15.49 -4.91 5.42
C GLY A 184 -15.17 -5.79 4.22
N ALA A 185 -14.26 -6.75 4.40
CA ALA A 185 -14.00 -7.79 3.40
C ALA A 185 -15.22 -8.72 3.25
N GLY A 186 -15.38 -9.35 2.09
CA GLY A 186 -16.37 -10.38 1.85
C GLY A 186 -16.01 -11.69 2.55
N GLY A 187 -17.02 -12.42 3.01
CA GLY A 187 -16.83 -13.72 3.68
C GLY A 187 -16.35 -14.80 2.71
N ALA A 188 -15.52 -15.72 3.19
CA ALA A 188 -15.08 -16.87 2.40
C ALA A 188 -16.26 -17.83 2.06
N SER A 189 -16.09 -18.69 1.06
CA SER A 189 -17.04 -19.77 0.74
C SER A 189 -16.34 -21.10 0.43
N THR A 190 -16.92 -22.23 0.84
CA THR A 190 -16.42 -23.57 0.50
C THR A 190 -17.17 -24.24 -0.65
N SER A 191 -18.30 -23.68 -1.08
CA SER A 191 -19.16 -24.30 -2.09
C SER A 191 -19.94 -23.31 -2.97
N GLY A 192 -20.04 -22.05 -2.58
CA GLY A 192 -20.71 -20.98 -3.33
C GLY A 192 -19.73 -19.90 -3.77
N VAL A 193 -20.25 -18.78 -4.28
CA VAL A 193 -19.43 -17.62 -4.64
C VAL A 193 -18.81 -17.03 -3.37
N GLY A 194 -17.58 -16.56 -3.45
CA GLY A 194 -17.01 -15.74 -2.37
C GLY A 194 -17.89 -14.51 -2.11
N GLY A 195 -18.01 -14.08 -0.87
CA GLY A 195 -18.78 -12.89 -0.55
C GLY A 195 -18.19 -11.65 -1.21
N ALA A 196 -19.00 -10.72 -1.71
CA ALA A 196 -18.47 -9.45 -2.21
C ALA A 196 -17.93 -8.59 -1.05
N GLY A 197 -16.88 -7.83 -1.31
CA GLY A 197 -16.42 -6.79 -0.38
C GLY A 197 -17.43 -5.66 -0.26
N GLY A 198 -17.46 -4.99 0.90
CA GLY A 198 -18.31 -3.82 1.11
C GLY A 198 -17.81 -2.59 0.36
N ALA A 199 -18.68 -1.62 0.10
CA ALA A 199 -18.26 -0.33 -0.44
C ALA A 199 -17.63 0.57 0.63
N GLY A 200 -16.59 1.33 0.28
CA GLY A 200 -15.97 2.31 1.16
C GLY A 200 -16.91 3.45 1.53
N GLY A 201 -16.74 4.01 2.73
CA GLY A 201 -17.53 5.13 3.20
C GLY A 201 -17.18 6.45 2.51
N ALA A 202 -18.12 7.39 2.40
CA ALA A 202 -17.81 8.71 1.86
C ALA A 202 -16.90 9.51 2.81
N GLY A 203 -15.95 10.26 2.24
CA GLY A 203 -15.13 11.23 2.93
C GLY A 203 -15.94 12.41 3.47
N GLY A 204 -15.34 13.18 4.38
CA GLY A 204 -16.00 14.30 5.02
C GLY A 204 -16.34 15.40 4.01
N TRP A 205 -17.50 16.05 4.16
CA TRP A 205 -18.04 16.94 3.12
C TRP A 205 -17.06 18.02 2.67
N LEU A 206 -16.25 18.58 3.58
CA LEU A 206 -15.25 19.59 3.27
C LEU A 206 -13.89 18.95 2.97
N PHE A 207 -13.35 18.24 3.96
CA PHE A 207 -12.05 17.57 3.89
C PHE A 207 -12.17 16.12 4.32
N GLY A 208 -11.62 15.23 3.50
CA GLY A 208 -11.63 13.80 3.79
C GLY A 208 -11.54 12.96 2.53
N ALA A 209 -10.65 11.98 2.54
CA ALA A 209 -10.61 10.96 1.51
C ALA A 209 -11.82 10.03 1.64
N GLY A 210 -12.29 9.51 0.51
CA GLY A 210 -13.18 8.36 0.52
C GLY A 210 -12.52 7.14 1.17
N GLY A 211 -13.32 6.32 1.84
CA GLY A 211 -12.87 5.07 2.43
C GLY A 211 -12.55 4.03 1.37
N THR A 212 -11.67 3.09 1.68
CA THR A 212 -11.33 1.99 0.77
C THR A 212 -12.48 0.99 0.65
N GLY A 213 -12.63 0.42 -0.54
CA GLY A 213 -13.49 -0.73 -0.77
C GLY A 213 -12.94 -2.00 -0.13
N GLY A 214 -13.83 -2.88 0.31
CA GLY A 214 -13.48 -4.15 0.96
C GLY A 214 -12.99 -5.18 -0.05
N ALA A 215 -12.05 -6.04 0.35
CA ALA A 215 -11.63 -7.15 -0.49
C ALA A 215 -12.78 -8.16 -0.71
N GLY A 216 -12.83 -8.79 -1.87
CA GLY A 216 -13.73 -9.91 -2.16
C GLY A 216 -13.32 -11.19 -1.41
N GLY A 217 -14.30 -12.01 -1.07
CA GLY A 217 -14.11 -13.26 -0.35
C GLY A 217 -13.51 -14.36 -1.20
N LEU A 218 -12.67 -15.19 -0.58
CA LEU A 218 -12.13 -16.42 -1.17
C LEU A 218 -13.24 -17.44 -1.44
N THR A 219 -13.10 -18.26 -2.48
CA THR A 219 -13.84 -19.53 -2.58
C THR A 219 -13.02 -20.72 -3.06
N VAL A 220 -13.44 -21.92 -2.64
CA VAL A 220 -12.94 -23.22 -3.13
C VAL A 220 -13.96 -23.94 -4.01
N GLY A 221 -15.14 -23.34 -4.26
CA GLY A 221 -16.27 -24.00 -4.92
C GLY A 221 -16.72 -23.41 -6.26
N THR A 222 -16.63 -22.09 -6.44
CA THR A 222 -17.07 -21.38 -7.67
C THR A 222 -16.24 -20.11 -7.88
N THR A 223 -16.82 -19.00 -8.35
CA THR A 223 -16.13 -17.72 -8.60
C THR A 223 -15.76 -16.98 -7.30
N GLY A 224 -14.60 -16.34 -7.30
CA GLY A 224 -14.18 -15.43 -6.23
C GLY A 224 -15.15 -14.27 -6.02
N GLY A 225 -15.23 -13.75 -4.80
CA GLY A 225 -16.09 -12.61 -4.49
C GLY A 225 -15.59 -11.32 -5.15
N GLN A 226 -16.50 -10.44 -5.56
CA GLN A 226 -16.10 -9.15 -6.15
C GLN A 226 -15.48 -8.23 -5.08
N GLY A 227 -14.51 -7.42 -5.47
CA GLY A 227 -14.02 -6.32 -4.65
C GLY A 227 -15.08 -5.23 -4.51
N GLY A 228 -15.13 -4.57 -3.36
CA GLY A 228 -16.04 -3.46 -3.10
C GLY A 228 -15.53 -2.15 -3.71
N ALA A 229 -16.43 -1.26 -4.12
CA ALA A 229 -16.03 0.04 -4.65
C ALA A 229 -15.42 0.94 -3.55
N GLY A 230 -14.51 1.83 -3.94
CA GLY A 230 -14.04 2.92 -3.08
C GLY A 230 -15.13 3.95 -2.80
N GLY A 231 -15.04 4.62 -1.66
CA GLY A 231 -15.94 5.71 -1.29
C GLY A 231 -15.62 7.00 -2.03
N ALA A 232 -16.61 7.87 -2.23
CA ALA A 232 -16.38 9.19 -2.81
C ALA A 232 -15.63 10.12 -1.84
N GLY A 233 -14.80 11.01 -2.39
CA GLY A 233 -14.13 12.08 -1.64
C GLY A 233 -15.05 13.24 -1.25
N GLY A 234 -14.65 14.00 -0.24
CA GLY A 234 -15.24 15.30 0.11
C GLY A 234 -14.97 16.38 -0.92
N LEU A 235 -15.44 17.62 -0.74
CA LEU A 235 -15.24 18.76 -1.65
C LEU A 235 -13.79 18.91 -2.13
N PHE A 236 -12.83 18.72 -1.23
CA PHE A 236 -11.39 18.78 -1.48
C PHE A 236 -10.68 17.41 -1.40
N GLY A 237 -11.43 16.34 -1.16
CA GLY A 237 -10.88 15.02 -0.91
C GLY A 237 -10.73 14.18 -2.18
N PRO A 238 -9.72 13.28 -2.21
CA PRO A 238 -9.65 12.23 -3.22
C PRO A 238 -10.72 11.17 -2.98
N GLY A 239 -11.03 10.43 -4.05
CA GLY A 239 -11.81 9.20 -3.90
C GLY A 239 -11.01 8.09 -3.23
N GLY A 240 -11.72 7.15 -2.60
CA GLY A 240 -11.12 5.96 -1.99
C GLY A 240 -10.75 4.91 -3.04
N THR A 241 -9.76 4.07 -2.76
CA THR A 241 -9.40 2.97 -3.66
C THR A 241 -10.46 1.87 -3.65
N GLY A 242 -10.64 1.18 -4.78
CA GLY A 242 -11.42 -0.03 -4.86
C GLY A 242 -10.75 -1.20 -4.13
N GLY A 243 -11.56 -2.13 -3.63
CA GLY A 243 -11.10 -3.35 -2.99
C GLY A 243 -10.64 -4.39 -3.99
N ALA A 244 -9.67 -5.22 -3.63
CA ALA A 244 -9.24 -6.33 -4.48
C ALA A 244 -10.34 -7.39 -4.64
N GLY A 245 -10.38 -8.06 -5.78
CA GLY A 245 -11.23 -9.22 -6.03
C GLY A 245 -10.76 -10.46 -5.25
N GLY A 246 -11.72 -11.31 -4.93
CA GLY A 246 -11.52 -12.55 -4.19
C GLY A 246 -10.90 -13.65 -5.05
N THR A 247 -10.12 -14.52 -4.42
CA THR A 247 -9.48 -15.64 -5.12
C THR A 247 -10.43 -16.83 -5.28
N SER A 248 -10.16 -17.66 -6.30
CA SER A 248 -10.85 -18.92 -6.54
C SER A 248 -9.87 -20.04 -6.85
N PHE A 249 -10.10 -21.22 -6.28
CA PHE A 249 -9.30 -22.43 -6.53
C PHE A 249 -9.88 -23.39 -7.58
N VAL A 250 -11.03 -23.06 -8.18
CA VAL A 250 -11.70 -23.97 -9.12
C VAL A 250 -12.32 -23.26 -10.33
N ASP A 251 -12.68 -21.99 -10.18
CA ASP A 251 -13.30 -21.16 -11.21
C ASP A 251 -12.60 -19.78 -11.30
N ALA A 252 -13.24 -18.79 -11.90
CA ALA A 252 -12.67 -17.47 -12.09
C ALA A 252 -12.44 -16.71 -10.76
N GLY A 253 -11.42 -15.86 -10.74
CA GLY A 253 -11.27 -14.88 -9.67
C GLY A 253 -12.39 -13.84 -9.71
N GLY A 254 -12.67 -13.20 -8.57
CA GLY A 254 -13.54 -12.03 -8.53
C GLY A 254 -12.84 -10.81 -9.13
N ALA A 255 -13.57 -9.93 -9.80
CA ALA A 255 -13.01 -8.67 -10.27
C ALA A 255 -12.74 -7.70 -9.10
N GLY A 256 -11.85 -6.76 -9.32
CA GLY A 256 -11.59 -5.65 -8.42
C GLY A 256 -12.74 -4.66 -8.39
N GLY A 257 -12.91 -3.98 -7.26
CA GLY A 257 -13.88 -2.89 -7.12
C GLY A 257 -13.40 -1.62 -7.82
N ALA A 258 -14.32 -0.79 -8.29
CA ALA A 258 -13.95 0.51 -8.85
C ALA A 258 -13.39 1.45 -7.78
N GLY A 259 -12.51 2.37 -8.17
CA GLY A 259 -12.15 3.51 -7.35
C GLY A 259 -13.33 4.46 -7.15
N GLY A 260 -13.33 5.20 -6.04
CA GLY A 260 -14.33 6.23 -5.77
C GLY A 260 -14.00 7.53 -6.51
N ASP A 261 -15.02 8.32 -6.81
CA ASP A 261 -14.81 9.63 -7.44
C ASP A 261 -14.27 10.66 -6.45
N SER A 262 -13.61 11.69 -6.96
CA SER A 262 -13.11 12.79 -6.15
C SER A 262 -14.07 13.98 -6.04
N GLY A 263 -13.79 14.86 -5.06
CA GLY A 263 -14.56 16.08 -4.84
C GLY A 263 -14.48 17.12 -5.95
N LEU A 264 -15.49 17.99 -6.02
CA LEU A 264 -15.60 19.09 -6.98
C LEU A 264 -14.32 19.94 -7.12
N LEU A 265 -13.60 20.19 -6.01
CA LEU A 265 -12.41 21.03 -5.94
C LEU A 265 -11.14 20.27 -5.53
N SER A 266 -11.18 18.94 -5.59
CA SER A 266 -10.07 18.03 -5.27
C SER A 266 -8.78 18.46 -5.97
N GLY A 267 -8.84 18.81 -7.26
CA GLY A 267 -7.67 19.24 -8.03
C GLY A 267 -6.91 20.47 -7.51
N LEU A 268 -7.51 21.31 -6.64
CA LEU A 268 -6.79 22.46 -6.05
C LEU A 268 -5.63 22.00 -5.15
N PHE A 269 -5.75 20.83 -4.53
CA PHE A 269 -4.72 20.24 -3.68
C PHE A 269 -3.99 19.08 -4.35
N GLY A 270 -4.13 18.96 -5.67
CA GLY A 270 -3.42 17.97 -6.47
C GLY A 270 -3.98 16.55 -6.37
N THR A 271 -5.24 16.39 -5.96
CA THR A 271 -5.90 15.09 -5.84
C THR A 271 -6.81 14.71 -7.00
N GLY A 272 -7.17 13.43 -7.06
CA GLY A 272 -8.00 12.84 -8.11
C GLY A 272 -8.87 11.69 -7.59
N GLY A 273 -9.55 11.02 -8.53
CA GLY A 273 -10.31 9.81 -8.24
C GLY A 273 -9.44 8.71 -7.65
N GLY A 274 -10.07 7.80 -6.92
CA GLY A 274 -9.41 6.66 -6.31
C GLY A 274 -8.99 5.63 -7.36
N HIS A 275 -7.98 4.82 -7.03
CA HIS A 275 -7.54 3.74 -7.91
C HIS A 275 -8.52 2.56 -7.91
N GLY A 276 -8.62 1.88 -9.05
CA GLY A 276 -9.32 0.62 -9.14
C GLY A 276 -8.64 -0.49 -8.32
N GLY A 277 -9.44 -1.38 -7.75
CA GLY A 277 -8.97 -2.55 -7.05
C GLY A 277 -8.44 -3.60 -8.02
N LEU A 278 -7.55 -4.46 -7.55
CA LEU A 278 -7.00 -5.53 -8.38
C LEU A 278 -8.01 -6.64 -8.62
N GLY A 279 -7.87 -7.35 -9.74
CA GLY A 279 -8.56 -8.60 -9.99
C GLY A 279 -8.01 -9.75 -9.13
N GLY A 280 -8.90 -10.63 -8.69
CA GLY A 280 -8.57 -11.83 -7.93
C GLY A 280 -7.97 -12.94 -8.79
N ALA A 281 -7.13 -13.78 -8.20
CA ALA A 281 -6.63 -14.98 -8.85
C ALA A 281 -7.74 -16.02 -9.06
N GLY A 282 -7.71 -16.72 -10.19
CA GLY A 282 -8.62 -17.84 -10.46
C GLY A 282 -7.96 -18.98 -11.23
N VAL A 283 -8.73 -20.06 -11.44
CA VAL A 283 -8.29 -21.20 -12.25
C VAL A 283 -8.71 -21.02 -13.69
N THR A 284 -10.00 -20.80 -13.95
CA THR A 284 -10.60 -20.71 -15.29
C THR A 284 -10.47 -19.34 -15.93
N ALA A 285 -10.31 -18.29 -15.12
CA ALA A 285 -9.96 -16.94 -15.53
C ALA A 285 -9.48 -16.12 -14.33
N GLY A 286 -8.71 -15.07 -14.60
CA GLY A 286 -8.38 -14.06 -13.61
C GLY A 286 -9.57 -13.11 -13.49
N GLY A 287 -9.79 -12.58 -12.30
CA GLY A 287 -10.73 -11.48 -12.16
C GLY A 287 -10.21 -10.24 -12.87
N ASP A 288 -11.09 -9.43 -13.46
CA ASP A 288 -10.67 -8.17 -14.06
C ASP A 288 -10.25 -7.17 -12.98
N GLY A 289 -9.38 -6.23 -13.32
CA GLY A 289 -9.11 -5.06 -12.50
C GLY A 289 -10.31 -4.11 -12.47
N GLY A 290 -10.52 -3.46 -11.34
CA GLY A 290 -11.53 -2.42 -11.19
C GLY A 290 -11.13 -1.14 -11.94
N ALA A 291 -12.12 -0.39 -12.43
CA ALA A 291 -11.85 0.92 -13.03
C ALA A 291 -11.35 1.93 -11.98
N GLY A 292 -10.54 2.90 -12.38
CA GLY A 292 -10.26 4.08 -11.58
C GLY A 292 -11.50 4.97 -11.45
N GLY A 293 -11.60 5.70 -10.34
CA GLY A 293 -12.66 6.68 -10.13
C GLY A 293 -12.40 7.98 -10.88
N ASP A 294 -13.44 8.75 -11.15
CA ASP A 294 -13.31 9.97 -11.93
C ASP A 294 -12.74 11.15 -11.12
N GLY A 295 -12.11 12.07 -11.84
CA GLY A 295 -11.85 13.41 -11.37
C GLY A 295 -13.16 14.14 -11.05
N GLY A 296 -13.13 15.01 -10.04
CA GLY A 296 -14.32 15.75 -9.64
C GLY A 296 -14.94 16.58 -10.78
N PRO A 297 -16.15 17.11 -10.64
CA PRO A 297 -16.85 17.76 -11.74
C PRO A 297 -16.15 18.97 -12.39
N LEU A 298 -15.22 19.64 -11.69
CA LEU A 298 -14.59 20.89 -12.17
C LEU A 298 -13.07 20.79 -12.29
N ILE A 299 -12.37 20.44 -11.20
CA ILE A 299 -10.90 20.29 -11.18
C ILE A 299 -10.50 19.02 -10.45
N GLY A 300 -9.55 18.28 -11.01
CA GLY A 300 -9.20 16.95 -10.49
C GLY A 300 -8.81 15.97 -11.59
N ARG A 301 -8.01 14.98 -11.20
CA ARG A 301 -7.52 13.93 -12.09
C ARG A 301 -8.38 12.68 -11.97
N GLY A 302 -8.44 11.88 -13.04
CA GLY A 302 -8.95 10.53 -12.92
C GLY A 302 -7.99 9.64 -12.14
N GLY A 303 -8.53 8.65 -11.44
CA GLY A 303 -7.76 7.61 -10.76
C GLY A 303 -7.34 6.52 -11.74
N ASP A 304 -6.27 5.81 -11.45
CA ASP A 304 -5.79 4.73 -12.32
C ASP A 304 -6.60 3.44 -12.17
N GLY A 305 -6.67 2.63 -13.22
CA GLY A 305 -7.30 1.32 -13.19
C GLY A 305 -6.48 0.27 -12.43
N GLY A 306 -7.16 -0.70 -11.84
CA GLY A 306 -6.52 -1.82 -11.15
C GLY A 306 -5.97 -2.86 -12.13
N ALA A 307 -4.94 -3.60 -11.73
CA ALA A 307 -4.44 -4.71 -12.56
C ALA A 307 -5.40 -5.90 -12.56
N GLY A 308 -5.39 -6.65 -13.66
CA GLY A 308 -6.11 -7.92 -13.78
C GLY A 308 -5.47 -9.07 -13.00
N GLY A 309 -6.28 -10.04 -12.63
CA GLY A 309 -5.90 -11.21 -11.85
C GLY A 309 -5.24 -12.30 -12.69
N LEU A 310 -4.53 -13.19 -12.00
CA LEU A 310 -3.86 -14.35 -12.61
C LEU A 310 -4.79 -15.55 -12.86
N SER A 311 -4.45 -16.38 -13.85
CA SER A 311 -5.13 -17.65 -14.19
C SER A 311 -4.20 -18.86 -14.24
N ASN A 312 -4.73 -20.05 -13.96
CA ASN A 312 -3.93 -21.29 -13.83
C ASN A 312 -4.46 -22.51 -14.62
N SER A 313 -5.45 -22.39 -15.51
CA SER A 313 -5.90 -23.53 -16.35
C SER A 313 -5.63 -23.34 -17.84
N VAL A 314 -5.60 -24.46 -18.56
CA VAL A 314 -5.54 -24.50 -20.04
C VAL A 314 -6.79 -23.77 -20.58
N ASP A 315 -6.60 -22.95 -21.61
CA ASP A 315 -7.60 -22.05 -22.22
C ASP A 315 -8.15 -20.94 -21.29
N ALA A 316 -7.60 -20.77 -20.08
CA ALA A 316 -7.98 -19.66 -19.19
C ALA A 316 -7.34 -18.35 -19.60
N VAL A 317 -8.10 -17.27 -19.52
CA VAL A 317 -7.62 -15.91 -19.83
C VAL A 317 -7.24 -15.20 -18.55
N GLY A 318 -6.06 -14.58 -18.52
CA GLY A 318 -5.71 -13.63 -17.44
C GLY A 318 -6.75 -12.52 -17.36
N GLY A 319 -7.02 -11.99 -16.17
CA GLY A 319 -8.00 -10.92 -16.01
C GLY A 319 -7.59 -9.67 -16.79
N ALA A 320 -8.53 -8.92 -17.36
CA ALA A 320 -8.21 -7.67 -17.99
C ALA A 320 -7.80 -6.62 -16.95
N GLY A 321 -6.97 -5.65 -17.31
CA GLY A 321 -6.73 -4.46 -16.51
C GLY A 321 -7.95 -3.54 -16.52
N GLY A 322 -8.22 -2.87 -15.42
CA GLY A 322 -9.29 -1.88 -15.31
C GLY A 322 -8.97 -0.61 -16.08
N ALA A 323 -9.98 0.07 -16.59
CA ALA A 323 -9.78 1.38 -17.23
C ALA A 323 -9.36 2.45 -16.21
N GLY A 324 -8.57 3.43 -16.62
CA GLY A 324 -8.37 4.65 -15.85
C GLY A 324 -9.63 5.52 -15.86
N GLY A 325 -9.87 6.22 -14.75
CA GLY A 325 -10.96 7.18 -14.62
C GLY A 325 -10.71 8.44 -15.44
N ASP A 326 -11.78 9.14 -15.78
CA ASP A 326 -11.72 10.38 -16.55
C ASP A 326 -11.25 11.56 -15.70
N GLY A 327 -10.58 12.53 -16.33
CA GLY A 327 -10.26 13.80 -15.70
C GLY A 327 -11.46 14.73 -15.57
N SER A 328 -11.36 15.70 -14.67
CA SER A 328 -12.40 16.72 -14.48
C SER A 328 -12.65 17.57 -15.71
N ARG A 329 -13.87 18.08 -15.88
CA ARG A 329 -14.29 18.80 -17.10
C ARG A 329 -13.42 20.00 -17.49
N LEU A 330 -12.90 20.79 -16.53
CA LEU A 330 -12.14 22.01 -16.82
C LEU A 330 -10.64 21.77 -16.81
N VAL A 331 -10.10 21.32 -15.67
CA VAL A 331 -8.66 21.00 -15.53
C VAL A 331 -8.54 19.63 -14.90
N GLY A 332 -7.99 18.68 -15.66
CA GLY A 332 -7.92 17.30 -15.23
C GLY A 332 -7.37 16.42 -16.32
N SER A 333 -6.38 15.61 -15.98
CA SER A 333 -5.94 14.55 -16.86
C SER A 333 -6.67 13.25 -16.51
N GLY A 334 -6.81 12.35 -17.48
CA GLY A 334 -7.31 11.01 -17.20
C GLY A 334 -6.28 10.16 -16.47
N GLY A 335 -6.75 9.14 -15.75
CA GLY A 335 -5.90 8.13 -15.10
C GLY A 335 -5.39 7.10 -16.10
N ALA A 336 -4.26 6.48 -15.81
CA ALA A 336 -3.74 5.35 -16.55
C ALA A 336 -4.65 4.11 -16.41
N GLY A 337 -4.67 3.28 -17.46
CA GLY A 337 -5.28 1.95 -17.38
C GLY A 337 -4.41 0.97 -16.61
N GLY A 338 -5.05 0.00 -15.97
CA GLY A 338 -4.38 -1.07 -15.24
C GLY A 338 -3.75 -2.11 -16.16
N THR A 339 -2.73 -2.82 -15.67
CA THR A 339 -2.08 -3.88 -16.45
C THR A 339 -2.97 -5.14 -16.53
N GLY A 340 -2.93 -5.85 -17.66
CA GLY A 340 -3.56 -7.15 -17.80
C GLY A 340 -2.89 -8.23 -16.93
N GLY A 341 -3.68 -9.20 -16.48
CA GLY A 341 -3.26 -10.31 -15.65
C GLY A 341 -2.54 -11.41 -16.44
N THR A 342 -1.72 -12.20 -15.75
CA THR A 342 -0.99 -13.31 -16.34
C THR A 342 -1.86 -14.55 -16.48
N SER A 343 -1.68 -15.34 -17.55
CA SER A 343 -2.23 -16.69 -17.65
C SER A 343 -1.10 -17.70 -17.80
N LEU A 344 -1.19 -18.84 -17.11
CA LEU A 344 -0.16 -19.87 -17.18
C LEU A 344 -0.26 -20.76 -18.44
N ALA A 345 -1.43 -20.79 -19.08
CA ALA A 345 -1.70 -21.71 -20.19
C ALA A 345 -2.66 -21.19 -21.29
N GLY A 346 -3.44 -20.14 -21.03
CA GLY A 346 -4.26 -19.48 -22.05
C GLY A 346 -3.80 -18.04 -22.30
N ASP A 347 -4.68 -17.22 -22.88
CA ASP A 347 -4.32 -15.85 -23.27
C ASP A 347 -3.97 -14.98 -22.05
N GLY A 348 -2.98 -14.10 -22.21
CA GLY A 348 -2.74 -13.03 -21.26
C GLY A 348 -3.92 -12.05 -21.24
N GLY A 349 -4.21 -11.46 -20.07
CA GLY A 349 -5.27 -10.47 -19.95
C GLY A 349 -4.95 -9.19 -20.72
N ALA A 350 -5.94 -8.54 -21.32
CA ALA A 350 -5.71 -7.24 -21.95
C ALA A 350 -5.38 -6.15 -20.92
N GLY A 351 -4.59 -5.15 -21.29
CA GLY A 351 -4.42 -3.93 -20.50
C GLY A 351 -5.66 -3.05 -20.56
N GLY A 352 -5.90 -2.30 -19.48
CA GLY A 352 -7.00 -1.35 -19.40
C GLY A 352 -6.73 -0.09 -20.22
N ALA A 353 -7.79 0.55 -20.72
CA ALA A 353 -7.67 1.83 -21.42
C ALA A 353 -7.32 2.97 -20.43
N GLY A 354 -6.60 3.97 -20.90
CA GLY A 354 -6.41 5.22 -20.17
C GLY A 354 -7.65 6.11 -20.22
N GLY A 355 -7.90 6.82 -19.13
CA GLY A 355 -9.01 7.76 -19.01
C GLY A 355 -8.84 9.00 -19.88
N THR A 356 -9.96 9.62 -20.23
CA THR A 356 -9.98 10.84 -21.04
C THR A 356 -9.69 12.09 -20.19
N ALA A 357 -9.18 13.14 -20.81
CA ALA A 357 -8.89 14.40 -20.13
C ALA A 357 -10.06 15.39 -20.17
N GLY A 358 -10.01 16.36 -19.26
CA GLY A 358 -10.79 17.60 -19.31
C GLY A 358 -10.36 18.55 -20.42
N LEU A 359 -10.93 19.77 -20.39
CA LEU A 359 -10.60 20.84 -21.33
C LEU A 359 -9.10 21.15 -21.38
N LEU A 360 -8.47 21.19 -20.20
CA LEU A 360 -7.03 21.35 -20.00
C LEU A 360 -6.51 20.09 -19.28
N GLY A 361 -5.81 19.24 -20.03
CA GLY A 361 -5.24 18.01 -19.47
C GLY A 361 -4.82 17.02 -20.54
N SER A 362 -3.96 16.08 -20.15
CA SER A 362 -3.56 14.95 -20.99
C SER A 362 -4.43 13.72 -20.74
N GLY A 363 -4.63 12.91 -21.77
CA GLY A 363 -5.23 11.58 -21.59
C GLY A 363 -4.30 10.67 -20.78
N GLY A 364 -4.87 9.71 -20.08
CA GLY A 364 -4.12 8.69 -19.34
C GLY A 364 -3.47 7.69 -20.29
N SER A 365 -2.34 7.08 -19.90
CA SER A 365 -1.74 5.99 -20.68
C SER A 365 -2.57 4.72 -20.59
N GLY A 366 -2.61 3.92 -21.65
CA GLY A 366 -3.15 2.56 -21.59
C GLY A 366 -2.24 1.64 -20.76
N GLY A 367 -2.82 0.65 -20.10
CA GLY A 367 -2.11 -0.35 -19.33
C GLY A 367 -1.44 -1.39 -20.24
N SER A 368 -0.36 -2.02 -19.76
CA SER A 368 0.27 -3.11 -20.51
C SER A 368 -0.62 -4.35 -20.56
N GLY A 369 -0.51 -5.14 -21.63
CA GLY A 369 -1.09 -6.47 -21.71
C GLY A 369 -0.37 -7.47 -20.80
N GLY A 370 -1.09 -8.48 -20.35
CA GLY A 370 -0.60 -9.55 -19.49
C GLY A 370 0.13 -10.65 -20.26
N THR A 371 0.96 -11.40 -19.55
CA THR A 371 1.75 -12.49 -20.12
C THR A 371 0.93 -13.79 -20.25
N SER A 372 1.08 -14.50 -21.37
CA SER A 372 0.66 -15.88 -21.57
C SER A 372 1.83 -16.86 -21.35
N GLY A 373 1.58 -17.95 -20.63
CA GLY A 373 2.54 -19.00 -20.29
C GLY A 373 2.76 -20.06 -21.39
N PHE A 374 3.41 -21.17 -21.02
CA PHE A 374 3.90 -22.19 -21.97
C PHE A 374 3.00 -23.42 -22.09
N LEU A 375 2.02 -23.59 -21.20
CA LEU A 375 1.26 -24.84 -21.07
C LEU A 375 0.05 -24.96 -22.04
N GLY A 376 -0.17 -23.99 -22.94
CA GLY A 376 -1.25 -24.02 -23.94
C GLY A 376 -1.02 -23.05 -25.10
N THR A 377 -2.02 -22.79 -25.95
CA THR A 377 -1.87 -22.01 -27.20
C THR A 377 -2.21 -20.52 -27.04
N GLY A 378 -2.03 -19.97 -25.84
CA GLY A 378 -2.42 -18.59 -25.54
C GLY A 378 -1.50 -17.54 -26.14
N SER A 379 -2.09 -16.48 -26.69
CA SER A 379 -1.43 -15.25 -27.10
C SER A 379 -1.16 -14.31 -25.92
N GLY A 380 -0.23 -13.38 -26.09
CA GLY A 380 0.00 -12.32 -25.11
C GLY A 380 -1.20 -11.37 -25.09
N GLY A 381 -1.50 -10.80 -23.93
CA GLY A 381 -2.62 -9.87 -23.80
C GLY A 381 -2.39 -8.59 -24.62
N ALA A 382 -3.44 -8.01 -25.21
CA ALA A 382 -3.31 -6.72 -25.88
C ALA A 382 -2.97 -5.61 -24.89
N GLY A 383 -2.18 -4.62 -25.29
CA GLY A 383 -2.04 -3.37 -24.56
C GLY A 383 -3.31 -2.53 -24.64
N GLY A 384 -3.61 -1.78 -23.57
CA GLY A 384 -4.77 -0.90 -23.52
C GLY A 384 -4.56 0.37 -24.34
N ASP A 385 -5.63 0.96 -24.84
CA ASP A 385 -5.56 2.23 -25.58
C ASP A 385 -5.26 3.40 -24.65
N GLY A 386 -4.55 4.41 -25.14
CA GLY A 386 -4.34 5.67 -24.46
C GLY A 386 -5.58 6.56 -24.52
N GLY A 387 -5.81 7.33 -23.45
CA GLY A 387 -6.93 8.24 -23.31
C GLY A 387 -6.81 9.47 -24.22
N ASN A 388 -7.95 10.03 -24.61
CA ASN A 388 -7.97 11.24 -25.44
C ASN A 388 -7.83 12.52 -24.60
N ALA A 389 -7.22 13.56 -25.18
CA ALA A 389 -7.32 14.93 -24.68
C ALA A 389 -8.54 15.66 -25.29
N SER A 390 -8.95 16.79 -24.69
CA SER A 390 -10.14 17.54 -25.13
C SER A 390 -9.79 18.80 -25.95
N LEU A 391 -9.48 19.94 -25.33
CA LEU A 391 -9.18 21.20 -26.03
C LEU A 391 -7.68 21.48 -26.08
N PHE A 392 -7.02 21.36 -24.93
CA PHE A 392 -5.58 21.50 -24.77
C PHE A 392 -5.01 20.29 -24.03
N GLY A 393 -3.95 19.72 -24.58
CA GLY A 393 -3.19 18.65 -23.95
C GLY A 393 -2.91 17.50 -24.89
N PHE A 394 -2.12 16.55 -24.39
CA PHE A 394 -1.59 15.44 -25.17
C PHE A 394 -2.50 14.21 -25.05
N GLY A 395 -2.64 13.47 -26.14
CA GLY A 395 -3.21 12.14 -26.09
C GLY A 395 -2.34 11.20 -25.23
N GLY A 396 -2.96 10.28 -24.51
CA GLY A 396 -2.25 9.28 -23.72
C GLY A 396 -1.54 8.27 -24.62
N ALA A 397 -0.39 7.75 -24.18
CA ALA A 397 0.29 6.66 -24.89
C ALA A 397 -0.52 5.36 -24.80
N GLY A 398 -0.53 4.55 -25.85
CA GLY A 398 -1.03 3.18 -25.81
C GLY A 398 -0.13 2.27 -24.98
N GLY A 399 -0.72 1.29 -24.32
CA GLY A 399 -0.03 0.30 -23.51
C GLY A 399 0.73 -0.71 -24.38
N VAL A 400 1.83 -1.25 -23.86
CA VAL A 400 2.57 -2.31 -24.54
C VAL A 400 1.79 -3.62 -24.54
N GLY A 401 1.91 -4.41 -25.61
CA GLY A 401 1.36 -5.77 -25.67
C GLY A 401 2.11 -6.72 -24.74
N GLY A 402 1.41 -7.72 -24.24
CA GLY A 402 1.91 -8.75 -23.34
C GLY A 402 2.73 -9.82 -24.06
N ILE A 403 3.56 -10.54 -23.31
CA ILE A 403 4.42 -11.58 -23.84
C ILE A 403 3.62 -12.88 -24.04
N SER A 404 3.91 -13.66 -25.09
CA SER A 404 3.42 -15.05 -25.23
C SER A 404 4.58 -16.05 -25.18
N GLY A 405 4.43 -17.05 -24.33
CA GLY A 405 5.37 -18.17 -24.23
C GLY A 405 5.25 -19.22 -25.34
N ASN A 406 4.13 -19.30 -26.06
CA ASN A 406 3.88 -20.38 -27.03
C ASN A 406 3.20 -19.96 -28.34
N ASP A 407 2.70 -18.72 -28.43
CA ASP A 407 2.01 -18.18 -29.61
C ASP A 407 2.48 -16.75 -29.93
N THR A 408 1.57 -15.92 -30.41
CA THR A 408 1.80 -14.58 -30.88
C THR A 408 1.81 -13.63 -29.70
N GLY A 409 2.78 -12.72 -29.67
CA GLY A 409 2.81 -11.65 -28.67
C GLY A 409 1.57 -10.75 -28.79
N GLY A 410 1.20 -10.11 -27.68
CA GLY A 410 0.05 -9.24 -27.64
C GLY A 410 0.23 -8.01 -28.53
N VAL A 411 -0.85 -7.52 -29.13
CA VAL A 411 -0.80 -6.26 -29.89
C VAL A 411 -0.62 -5.08 -28.94
N GLY A 412 0.13 -4.06 -29.37
CA GLY A 412 0.21 -2.80 -28.64
C GLY A 412 -1.08 -1.99 -28.75
N GLY A 413 -1.41 -1.23 -27.70
CA GLY A 413 -2.58 -0.37 -27.66
C GLY A 413 -2.43 0.89 -28.53
N MET A 414 -3.54 1.47 -28.96
CA MET A 414 -3.52 2.71 -29.74
C MET A 414 -3.20 3.92 -28.86
N GLY A 415 -2.53 4.92 -29.43
CA GLY A 415 -2.34 6.21 -28.80
C GLY A 415 -3.60 7.08 -28.87
N GLY A 416 -3.82 7.88 -27.83
CA GLY A 416 -4.96 8.78 -27.71
C GLY A 416 -4.88 10.00 -28.63
N THR A 417 -6.02 10.59 -28.94
CA THR A 417 -6.08 11.80 -29.78
C THR A 417 -5.64 13.05 -29.01
N ALA A 418 -4.95 13.97 -29.68
CA ALA A 418 -4.55 15.26 -29.15
C ALA A 418 -5.73 16.19 -28.82
N GLY A 419 -5.48 17.22 -27.99
CA GLY A 419 -6.42 18.31 -27.78
C GLY A 419 -6.69 19.09 -29.06
N LEU A 420 -7.95 19.52 -29.25
CA LEU A 420 -8.43 20.16 -30.47
C LEU A 420 -7.59 21.36 -30.93
N LEU A 421 -7.14 22.21 -30.00
CA LEU A 421 -6.41 23.45 -30.29
C LEU A 421 -4.90 23.25 -30.24
N ALA A 422 -4.40 22.61 -29.19
CA ALA A 422 -2.97 22.31 -29.09
C ALA A 422 -2.68 21.04 -28.28
N GLY A 423 -1.68 20.30 -28.74
CA GLY A 423 -1.19 19.07 -28.15
C GLY A 423 -0.79 18.05 -29.20
N ASN A 424 -0.02 17.05 -28.79
CA ASN A 424 0.38 15.94 -29.66
C ASN A 424 -0.54 14.74 -29.46
N GLY A 425 -0.70 13.95 -30.53
CA GLY A 425 -1.35 12.64 -30.43
C GLY A 425 -0.47 11.69 -29.64
N GLY A 426 -1.06 10.83 -28.83
CA GLY A 426 -0.33 9.87 -28.02
C GLY A 426 0.39 8.84 -28.89
N MET A 427 1.52 8.33 -28.41
CA MET A 427 2.26 7.28 -29.09
C MET A 427 1.50 5.95 -29.04
N GLY A 428 1.59 5.13 -30.10
CA GLY A 428 1.11 3.75 -30.07
C GLY A 428 2.00 2.87 -29.20
N GLY A 429 1.40 1.91 -28.50
CA GLY A 429 2.12 0.94 -27.68
C GLY A 429 2.91 -0.05 -28.53
N ALA A 430 4.06 -0.51 -28.04
CA ALA A 430 4.80 -1.58 -28.70
C ALA A 430 4.03 -2.91 -28.63
N GLY A 431 4.18 -3.77 -29.64
CA GLY A 431 3.73 -5.14 -29.58
C GLY A 431 4.58 -5.96 -28.61
N GLY A 432 3.97 -6.96 -27.98
CA GLY A 432 4.63 -7.86 -27.05
C GLY A 432 5.43 -8.95 -27.75
N GLU A 433 6.34 -9.55 -27.00
CA GLU A 433 7.16 -10.67 -27.48
C GLU A 433 6.32 -11.92 -27.73
N GLY A 434 6.64 -12.69 -28.78
CA GLY A 434 5.97 -13.96 -29.05
C GLY A 434 6.92 -15.07 -29.45
N PHE A 435 6.62 -16.28 -28.99
CA PHE A 435 7.39 -17.48 -29.32
C PHE A 435 7.32 -17.82 -30.82
N LEU A 436 6.18 -17.57 -31.48
CA LEU A 436 6.00 -17.79 -32.92
C LEU A 436 6.14 -16.49 -33.72
N THR A 437 5.37 -15.47 -33.34
CA THR A 437 5.34 -14.16 -34.00
C THR A 437 5.25 -13.07 -32.94
N GLY A 438 6.03 -12.01 -33.05
CA GLY A 438 5.87 -10.85 -32.18
C GLY A 438 4.56 -10.13 -32.45
N GLY A 439 3.97 -9.51 -31.43
CA GLY A 439 2.72 -8.78 -31.55
C GLY A 439 2.84 -7.53 -32.44
N ALA A 440 1.76 -7.12 -33.09
CA ALA A 440 1.76 -5.87 -33.86
C ALA A 440 1.88 -4.65 -32.93
N GLY A 441 2.55 -3.59 -33.38
CA GLY A 441 2.54 -2.30 -32.71
C GLY A 441 1.20 -1.60 -32.85
N GLY A 442 0.81 -0.84 -31.82
CA GLY A 442 -0.40 -0.03 -31.81
C GLY A 442 -0.29 1.21 -32.67
N LYS A 443 -1.40 1.77 -33.13
CA LYS A 443 -1.38 3.01 -33.94
C LYS A 443 -1.07 4.22 -33.08
N GLY A 444 -0.39 5.21 -33.65
CA GLY A 444 -0.26 6.53 -33.06
C GLY A 444 -1.58 7.30 -33.07
N GLY A 445 -1.73 8.20 -32.11
CA GLY A 445 -2.88 9.08 -31.95
C GLY A 445 -2.85 10.25 -32.91
N ASN A 446 -4.02 10.75 -33.27
CA ASN A 446 -4.13 11.84 -34.24
C ASN A 446 -3.73 13.19 -33.61
N ALA A 447 -3.06 14.03 -34.41
CA ALA A 447 -2.97 15.46 -34.15
C ALA A 447 -4.25 16.17 -34.57
N MET A 448 -4.48 17.33 -33.95
CA MET A 448 -5.56 18.23 -34.31
C MET A 448 -5.00 19.52 -34.91
N PHE A 449 -5.19 20.70 -34.32
CA PHE A 449 -4.76 21.95 -34.93
C PHE A 449 -3.26 22.22 -34.81
N PHE A 450 -2.73 22.37 -33.59
CA PHE A 450 -1.30 22.63 -33.33
C PHE A 450 -0.66 21.48 -32.54
N GLY A 451 0.19 20.70 -33.19
CA GLY A 451 0.96 19.61 -32.57
C GLY A 451 1.26 18.49 -33.56
N THR A 452 2.03 17.50 -33.12
CA THR A 452 2.44 16.36 -33.94
C THR A 452 1.51 15.18 -33.73
N ALA A 453 1.32 14.37 -34.78
CA ALA A 453 0.64 13.09 -34.60
C ALA A 453 1.55 12.17 -33.79
N GLY A 454 1.00 11.22 -33.03
CA GLY A 454 1.81 10.23 -32.34
C GLY A 454 2.42 9.24 -33.33
N ASN A 455 3.60 8.69 -33.00
CA ASN A 455 4.16 7.61 -33.81
C ASN A 455 3.39 6.31 -33.55
N GLY A 456 3.35 5.43 -34.55
CA GLY A 456 2.98 4.03 -34.34
C GLY A 456 3.96 3.33 -33.41
N GLY A 457 3.48 2.35 -32.66
CA GLY A 457 4.31 1.51 -31.81
C GLY A 457 5.16 0.53 -32.62
N ASN A 458 6.26 0.07 -32.04
CA ASN A 458 7.07 -0.97 -32.64
C ASN A 458 6.35 -2.32 -32.64
N GLY A 459 6.65 -3.20 -33.61
CA GLY A 459 6.26 -4.61 -33.48
C GLY A 459 7.05 -5.28 -32.36
N GLY A 460 6.50 -6.34 -31.77
CA GLY A 460 7.19 -7.19 -30.82
C GLY A 460 8.21 -8.11 -31.49
N TYR A 461 9.18 -8.58 -30.73
CA TYR A 461 10.17 -9.54 -31.20
C TYR A 461 9.64 -11.00 -31.10
N GLY A 462 10.24 -11.87 -31.91
CA GLY A 462 9.83 -13.26 -32.14
C GLY A 462 10.48 -13.79 -33.43
N PRO A 463 10.42 -15.10 -33.72
CA PRO A 463 10.99 -15.65 -34.96
C PRO A 463 10.46 -14.96 -36.23
N THR A 464 9.20 -14.52 -36.18
CA THR A 464 8.64 -13.52 -37.11
C THR A 464 8.37 -12.25 -36.31
N PHE A 465 8.93 -11.11 -36.72
CA PHE A 465 8.65 -9.85 -36.04
C PHE A 465 7.22 -9.39 -36.29
N GLY A 466 6.63 -8.77 -35.26
CA GLY A 466 5.38 -8.07 -35.43
C GLY A 466 5.52 -6.88 -36.38
N ILE A 467 4.42 -6.52 -37.04
CA ILE A 467 4.39 -5.29 -37.84
C ILE A 467 4.37 -4.06 -36.94
N GLY A 468 5.08 -3.01 -37.34
CA GLY A 468 4.96 -1.70 -36.68
C GLY A 468 3.56 -1.11 -36.88
N GLY A 469 3.10 -0.37 -35.88
CA GLY A 469 1.88 0.41 -35.96
C GLY A 469 2.01 1.58 -36.94
N ALA A 470 0.88 2.04 -37.45
CA ALA A 470 0.85 3.26 -38.26
C ALA A 470 0.93 4.50 -37.37
N ASP A 471 1.62 5.54 -37.83
CA ASP A 471 1.55 6.87 -37.22
C ASP A 471 0.13 7.43 -37.28
N GLY A 472 -0.17 8.35 -36.36
CA GLY A 472 -1.45 9.05 -36.35
C GLY A 472 -1.59 10.01 -37.52
N ALA A 473 -2.82 10.45 -37.78
CA ALA A 473 -3.08 11.49 -38.77
C ALA A 473 -2.48 12.83 -38.32
N THR A 474 -1.74 13.49 -39.23
CA THR A 474 -1.13 14.80 -38.98
C THR A 474 -2.15 15.93 -39.07
N GLY A 475 -1.86 17.03 -38.35
CA GLY A 475 -2.70 18.22 -38.33
C GLY A 475 -2.54 19.10 -39.58
N PRO A 476 -3.41 20.10 -39.77
CA PRO A 476 -3.37 21.00 -40.93
C PRO A 476 -2.11 21.89 -40.96
N LEU A 477 -1.34 21.95 -39.87
CA LEU A 477 -0.12 22.73 -39.75
C LEU A 477 1.16 21.95 -40.07
N GLN A 478 1.09 20.66 -40.43
CA GLN A 478 2.29 19.83 -40.66
C GLN A 478 3.27 20.46 -41.68
N GLY A 479 2.77 20.97 -42.81
CA GLY A 479 3.62 21.61 -43.82
C GLY A 479 4.34 22.87 -43.32
N VAL A 480 3.80 23.55 -42.31
CA VAL A 480 4.47 24.69 -41.65
C VAL A 480 5.59 24.19 -40.73
N PHE A 481 5.37 23.09 -40.00
CA PHE A 481 6.40 22.47 -39.18
C PHE A 481 7.56 21.97 -40.02
N ASP A 482 7.30 21.35 -41.17
CA ASP A 482 8.34 20.87 -42.09
C ASP A 482 9.22 22.03 -42.61
N LEU A 483 8.60 23.16 -42.97
CA LEU A 483 9.31 24.36 -43.40
C LEU A 483 10.19 24.94 -42.28
N GLY A 484 9.69 24.95 -41.04
CA GLY A 484 10.45 25.41 -39.87
C GLY A 484 11.56 24.44 -39.46
N ASN A 485 11.34 23.13 -39.65
CA ASN A 485 12.30 22.08 -39.31
C ASN A 485 13.50 22.04 -40.24
N ALA A 486 13.31 22.28 -41.54
CA ALA A 486 14.36 22.14 -42.55
C ALA A 486 15.70 22.84 -42.19
N PRO A 487 15.74 24.13 -41.81
CA PRO A 487 16.99 24.78 -41.44
C PRO A 487 17.59 24.24 -40.13
N VAL A 488 16.75 23.90 -39.15
CA VAL A 488 17.20 23.40 -37.84
C VAL A 488 17.76 21.99 -37.96
N GLN A 489 17.05 21.12 -38.67
CA GLN A 489 17.46 19.75 -38.92
C GLN A 489 18.75 19.70 -39.75
N ALA A 490 18.94 20.60 -40.72
CA ALA A 490 20.20 20.70 -41.47
C ALA A 490 21.38 21.16 -40.60
N LEU A 491 21.14 22.00 -39.59
CA LEU A 491 22.18 22.53 -38.71
C LEU A 491 22.54 21.57 -37.56
N THR A 492 21.54 20.93 -36.96
CA THR A 492 21.72 20.18 -35.70
C THR A 492 21.48 18.67 -35.85
N GLY A 493 21.06 18.19 -37.03
CA GLY A 493 20.64 16.80 -37.23
C GLY A 493 19.34 16.41 -36.52
N ARG A 494 18.63 17.37 -35.92
CA ARG A 494 17.43 17.16 -35.10
C ARG A 494 16.40 18.24 -35.42
N PRO A 495 15.14 17.89 -35.70
CA PRO A 495 14.10 18.87 -36.03
C PRO A 495 13.74 19.75 -34.83
N LEU A 496 13.07 20.86 -35.10
CA LEU A 496 12.55 21.76 -34.06
C LEU A 496 11.25 21.22 -33.44
N ILE A 497 10.35 20.75 -34.31
CA ILE A 497 9.00 20.26 -34.02
C ILE A 497 8.80 18.91 -34.73
N ALA A 498 9.06 17.80 -34.07
CA ALA A 498 8.77 16.46 -34.58
C ALA A 498 8.89 15.44 -33.45
N ASN A 499 8.32 14.26 -33.60
CA ASN A 499 8.59 13.18 -32.65
C ASN A 499 9.97 12.58 -32.89
N GLY A 500 10.50 11.92 -31.86
CA GLY A 500 11.70 11.12 -31.95
C GLY A 500 11.43 9.82 -32.69
N ALA A 501 12.43 9.31 -33.40
CA ALA A 501 12.31 8.04 -34.10
C ALA A 501 12.27 6.89 -33.10
N ASN A 502 11.38 5.91 -33.30
CA ASN A 502 11.43 4.69 -32.53
C ASN A 502 12.69 3.88 -32.88
N ALA A 503 13.26 3.21 -31.88
CA ALA A 503 14.31 2.23 -32.11
C ALA A 503 13.74 0.93 -32.70
N ALA A 504 14.59 0.16 -33.37
CA ALA A 504 14.16 -1.06 -34.05
C ALA A 504 13.82 -2.19 -33.05
N THR A 505 12.78 -2.98 -33.37
CA THR A 505 12.43 -4.22 -32.66
C THR A 505 13.64 -5.17 -32.55
N GLY A 506 13.84 -5.77 -31.37
CA GLY A 506 14.97 -6.66 -31.07
C GLY A 506 16.32 -5.96 -30.82
N SER A 507 16.45 -4.67 -31.12
CA SER A 507 17.77 -4.02 -31.00
C SER A 507 18.19 -3.71 -29.56
N GLY A 508 17.23 -3.62 -28.62
CA GLY A 508 17.43 -3.07 -27.28
C GLY A 508 17.96 -1.63 -27.26
N GLN A 509 17.86 -0.89 -28.38
CA GLN A 509 18.35 0.49 -28.48
C GLN A 509 17.33 1.50 -27.94
N ASP A 510 17.85 2.61 -27.41
CA ASP A 510 17.01 3.70 -26.93
C ASP A 510 16.27 4.38 -28.09
N GLY A 511 15.04 4.81 -27.80
CA GLY A 511 14.27 5.66 -28.70
C GLY A 511 14.94 7.02 -28.89
N GLY A 512 14.79 7.59 -30.09
CA GLY A 512 15.28 8.92 -30.40
C GLY A 512 14.54 10.00 -29.59
N ALA A 513 15.24 11.08 -29.26
CA ALA A 513 14.60 12.22 -28.62
C ALA A 513 13.64 12.96 -29.59
N GLY A 514 12.56 13.53 -29.05
CA GLY A 514 11.65 14.44 -29.76
C GLY A 514 12.38 15.67 -30.31
N GLY A 515 11.69 16.54 -31.06
CA GLY A 515 12.23 17.78 -31.60
C GLY A 515 12.79 18.68 -30.50
N TRP A 516 13.64 19.65 -30.85
CA TRP A 516 14.26 20.52 -29.83
C TRP A 516 13.24 21.24 -28.95
N LEU A 517 12.12 21.69 -29.51
CA LEU A 517 11.10 22.43 -28.77
C LEU A 517 9.85 21.61 -28.49
N LEU A 518 9.27 20.99 -29.53
CA LEU A 518 8.03 20.24 -29.44
C LEU A 518 8.19 18.86 -30.08
N GLY A 519 7.61 17.86 -29.44
CA GLY A 519 7.43 16.53 -30.00
C GLY A 519 7.71 15.44 -28.99
N ASP A 520 7.10 14.29 -29.24
CA ASP A 520 7.16 13.18 -28.31
C ASP A 520 8.46 12.39 -28.49
N GLY A 521 8.89 11.69 -27.45
CA GLY A 521 10.03 10.78 -27.54
C GLY A 521 9.70 9.53 -28.34
N GLY A 522 10.67 8.99 -29.07
CA GLY A 522 10.52 7.71 -29.76
C GLY A 522 10.46 6.53 -28.79
N ALA A 523 9.76 5.46 -29.16
CA ALA A 523 9.75 4.23 -28.36
C ALA A 523 11.11 3.51 -28.39
N GLY A 524 11.49 2.92 -27.26
CA GLY A 524 12.64 2.02 -27.17
C GLY A 524 12.44 0.73 -27.95
N GLY A 525 13.52 0.16 -28.47
CA GLY A 525 13.51 -1.14 -29.14
C GLY A 525 13.35 -2.25 -28.11
N SER A 526 12.55 -3.28 -28.40
CA SER A 526 12.56 -4.49 -27.56
C SER A 526 13.94 -5.15 -27.58
N GLY A 527 14.28 -5.88 -26.52
CA GLY A 527 15.55 -6.60 -26.44
C GLY A 527 15.51 -7.94 -27.19
N GLU A 528 16.64 -8.33 -27.79
CA GLU A 528 16.90 -9.73 -28.18
C GLU A 528 16.98 -10.66 -26.95
N ALA A 529 17.11 -11.96 -27.14
CA ALA A 529 17.05 -12.94 -26.06
C ALA A 529 18.00 -12.62 -24.88
N GLY A 530 17.45 -12.41 -23.68
CA GLY A 530 18.17 -12.02 -22.47
C GLY A 530 18.68 -10.58 -22.43
N GLN A 531 18.51 -9.80 -23.50
CA GLN A 531 18.89 -8.40 -23.57
C GLN A 531 17.79 -7.51 -22.99
N ALA A 532 18.18 -6.46 -22.27
CA ALA A 532 17.24 -5.45 -21.83
C ALA A 532 16.59 -4.72 -23.01
N GLY A 533 15.35 -4.28 -22.82
CA GLY A 533 14.70 -3.35 -23.72
C GLY A 533 15.38 -1.98 -23.66
N GLY A 534 15.37 -1.27 -24.77
CA GLY A 534 15.91 0.08 -24.85
C GLY A 534 15.02 1.09 -24.15
N SER A 535 15.60 2.18 -23.67
CA SER A 535 14.87 3.26 -23.00
C SER A 535 13.99 4.01 -24.01
N GLY A 536 12.88 4.56 -23.55
CA GLY A 536 12.13 5.54 -24.33
C GLY A 536 12.92 6.83 -24.51
N GLY A 537 12.78 7.45 -25.68
CA GLY A 537 13.39 8.74 -25.96
C GLY A 537 12.78 9.86 -25.11
N ALA A 538 13.59 10.86 -24.76
CA ALA A 538 13.08 12.06 -24.11
C ALA A 538 12.22 12.89 -25.08
N ALA A 539 11.17 13.52 -24.58
CA ALA A 539 10.39 14.49 -25.33
C ALA A 539 11.19 15.77 -25.68
N GLY A 540 10.59 16.64 -26.48
CA GLY A 540 11.11 17.98 -26.75
C GLY A 540 11.17 18.87 -25.51
N LEU A 541 12.03 19.89 -25.54
CA LEU A 541 12.35 20.68 -24.35
C LEU A 541 11.12 21.36 -23.75
N LEU A 542 10.24 21.96 -24.55
CA LEU A 542 9.09 22.68 -24.01
C LEU A 542 7.91 21.74 -23.80
N PHE A 543 7.58 20.96 -24.83
CA PHE A 543 6.33 20.23 -24.89
C PHE A 543 6.52 18.85 -25.51
N GLY A 544 5.86 17.84 -24.96
CA GLY A 544 5.79 16.50 -25.53
C GLY A 544 5.79 15.40 -24.47
N VAL A 545 5.35 14.22 -24.87
CA VAL A 545 5.28 13.01 -24.05
C VAL A 545 6.55 12.19 -24.22
N GLY A 546 7.09 11.65 -23.13
CA GLY A 546 8.24 10.74 -23.19
C GLY A 546 7.92 9.45 -23.95
N GLY A 547 8.91 8.89 -24.64
CA GLY A 547 8.74 7.63 -25.37
C GLY A 547 8.52 6.46 -24.43
N ALA A 548 7.80 5.43 -24.87
CA ALA A 548 7.67 4.18 -24.10
C ALA A 548 8.99 3.40 -24.09
N GLY A 549 9.28 2.74 -22.98
CA GLY A 549 10.39 1.79 -22.89
C GLY A 549 10.13 0.50 -23.68
N GLY A 550 11.20 -0.09 -24.22
CA GLY A 550 11.14 -1.36 -24.94
C GLY A 550 10.91 -2.54 -23.99
N VAL A 551 10.24 -3.59 -24.47
CA VAL A 551 10.07 -4.83 -23.71
C VAL A 551 11.42 -5.55 -23.58
N GLY A 552 11.70 -6.12 -22.41
CA GLY A 552 12.88 -6.93 -22.16
C GLY A 552 12.81 -8.28 -22.90
N GLY A 553 13.92 -8.71 -23.50
CA GLY A 553 13.94 -9.94 -24.27
C GLY A 553 13.91 -11.19 -23.39
N SER A 554 13.14 -12.19 -23.81
CA SER A 554 13.03 -13.47 -23.10
C SER A 554 14.38 -14.17 -22.99
N ALA A 555 14.66 -14.81 -21.85
CA ALA A 555 15.89 -15.56 -21.66
C ALA A 555 16.00 -16.71 -22.69
N GLY A 556 17.23 -17.02 -23.09
CA GLY A 556 17.52 -18.28 -23.80
C GLY A 556 17.40 -19.49 -22.86
N LEU A 557 17.89 -20.66 -23.30
CA LEU A 557 17.84 -21.91 -22.52
C LEU A 557 18.59 -21.84 -21.17
N VAL A 558 19.51 -20.87 -21.01
CA VAL A 558 20.27 -20.58 -19.79
C VAL A 558 20.38 -19.05 -19.62
N GLY A 559 20.06 -18.53 -18.44
CA GLY A 559 20.26 -17.13 -18.07
C GLY A 559 18.99 -16.43 -17.56
N ASP A 560 19.18 -15.20 -17.09
CA ASP A 560 18.09 -14.29 -16.70
C ASP A 560 17.45 -13.66 -17.93
N ALA A 561 16.19 -13.28 -17.80
CA ALA A 561 15.51 -12.54 -18.85
C ALA A 561 15.88 -11.05 -18.79
N GLY A 562 15.81 -10.39 -19.95
CA GLY A 562 16.13 -8.98 -20.06
C GLY A 562 15.16 -8.11 -19.27
N ALA A 563 15.66 -7.06 -18.62
CA ALA A 563 14.81 -6.05 -18.01
C ALA A 563 14.05 -5.23 -19.08
N GLY A 564 12.88 -4.71 -18.71
CA GLY A 564 12.20 -3.71 -19.52
C GLY A 564 12.98 -2.40 -19.56
N GLY A 565 12.93 -1.70 -20.69
CA GLY A 565 13.53 -0.38 -20.84
C GLY A 565 12.78 0.67 -20.03
N SER A 566 13.49 1.67 -19.51
CA SER A 566 12.84 2.79 -18.83
C SER A 566 12.02 3.65 -19.79
N GLY A 567 10.95 4.27 -19.31
CA GLY A 567 10.21 5.28 -20.06
C GLY A 567 11.03 6.56 -20.22
N GLY A 568 10.86 7.24 -21.35
CA GLY A 568 11.50 8.51 -21.63
C GLY A 568 10.89 9.64 -20.80
N SER A 569 11.66 10.70 -20.56
CA SER A 569 11.16 11.86 -19.84
C SER A 569 10.20 12.71 -20.68
N GLY A 570 9.17 13.27 -20.04
CA GLY A 570 8.30 14.28 -20.62
C GLY A 570 9.00 15.64 -20.80
N GLY A 571 8.38 16.53 -21.56
CA GLY A 571 8.92 17.87 -21.82
C GLY A 571 9.12 18.70 -20.53
N LEU A 572 10.09 19.63 -20.54
CA LEU A 572 10.43 20.44 -19.36
C LEU A 572 9.27 21.32 -18.90
N LEU A 573 8.48 21.91 -19.81
CA LEU A 573 7.38 22.80 -19.40
C LEU A 573 6.06 22.04 -19.24
N TRP A 574 5.67 21.23 -20.22
CA TRP A 574 4.51 20.36 -20.09
C TRP A 574 4.65 19.08 -20.92
N GLY A 575 4.53 17.93 -20.25
CA GLY A 575 4.64 16.63 -20.89
C GLY A 575 4.54 15.50 -19.88
N ASN A 576 3.83 14.43 -20.22
CA ASN A 576 3.84 13.22 -19.39
C ASN A 576 5.13 12.43 -19.64
N GLY A 577 5.64 11.74 -18.63
CA GLY A 577 6.66 10.72 -18.82
C GLY A 577 6.13 9.51 -19.58
N GLY A 578 7.02 8.80 -20.28
CA GLY A 578 6.68 7.59 -21.01
C GLY A 578 6.51 6.39 -20.08
N ALA A 579 5.71 5.41 -20.47
CA ALA A 579 5.58 4.16 -19.71
C ALA A 579 6.88 3.32 -19.78
N GLY A 580 7.20 2.61 -18.71
CA GLY A 580 8.28 1.64 -18.68
C GLY A 580 7.90 0.35 -19.44
N GLY A 581 8.90 -0.30 -20.03
CA GLY A 581 8.71 -1.57 -20.74
C GLY A 581 8.51 -2.74 -19.79
N ALA A 582 7.78 -3.77 -20.22
CA ALA A 582 7.65 -5.02 -19.45
C ALA A 582 8.98 -5.78 -19.39
N GLY A 583 9.24 -6.48 -18.29
CA GLY A 583 10.37 -7.38 -18.15
C GLY A 583 10.17 -8.69 -18.94
N GLY A 584 11.28 -9.27 -19.42
CA GLY A 584 11.26 -10.48 -20.24
C GLY A 584 10.89 -11.75 -19.49
N LEU A 585 10.48 -12.77 -20.23
CA LEU A 585 10.16 -14.11 -19.72
C LEU A 585 11.42 -14.97 -19.54
N SER A 586 11.57 -15.67 -18.41
CA SER A 586 12.61 -16.68 -18.19
C SER A 586 12.06 -18.12 -18.27
N ILE A 587 12.67 -18.93 -19.14
CA ILE A 587 12.36 -20.35 -19.39
C ILE A 587 13.51 -21.31 -18.98
N ALA A 588 14.53 -20.80 -18.27
CA ALA A 588 15.77 -21.53 -18.04
C ALA A 588 15.62 -22.75 -17.10
N ASN A 589 16.33 -23.85 -17.40
CA ASN A 589 16.42 -25.09 -16.61
C ASN A 589 17.25 -24.95 -15.30
N THR A 590 17.64 -23.72 -14.95
CA THR A 590 18.39 -23.39 -13.73
C THR A 590 17.86 -22.06 -13.23
N ASN A 591 17.25 -22.00 -12.03
CA ASN A 591 16.72 -20.85 -11.27
C ASN A 591 16.84 -19.44 -11.90
N GLY A 592 16.36 -19.26 -13.14
CA GLY A 592 16.53 -18.03 -13.89
C GLY A 592 15.52 -16.99 -13.42
N THR A 593 15.92 -15.73 -13.35
CA THR A 593 15.03 -14.66 -12.93
C THR A 593 14.26 -14.09 -14.11
N GLY A 594 12.98 -13.79 -13.89
CA GLY A 594 12.19 -12.99 -14.82
C GLY A 594 12.76 -11.57 -14.88
N GLY A 595 12.66 -10.93 -16.03
CA GLY A 595 13.22 -9.59 -16.21
C GLY A 595 12.51 -8.59 -15.31
N VAL A 596 13.24 -7.63 -14.74
CA VAL A 596 12.61 -6.54 -13.97
C VAL A 596 11.83 -5.64 -14.94
N GLY A 597 10.67 -5.14 -14.52
CA GLY A 597 9.93 -4.13 -15.27
C GLY A 597 10.70 -2.80 -15.34
N GLY A 598 10.65 -2.13 -16.48
CA GLY A 598 11.29 -0.83 -16.66
C GLY A 598 10.61 0.26 -15.82
N ALA A 599 11.38 1.20 -15.29
CA ALA A 599 10.80 2.35 -14.59
C ALA A 599 10.02 3.24 -15.56
N GLY A 600 8.95 3.87 -15.10
CA GLY A 600 8.28 4.93 -15.84
C GLY A 600 9.15 6.18 -15.94
N GLY A 601 8.97 6.96 -17.00
CA GLY A 601 9.70 8.20 -17.22
C GLY A 601 9.18 9.33 -16.34
N ASP A 602 10.07 10.25 -15.97
CA ASP A 602 9.70 11.43 -15.20
C ASP A 602 9.09 12.52 -16.09
N SER A 603 8.28 13.40 -15.50
CA SER A 603 7.82 14.62 -16.14
C SER A 603 8.61 15.85 -15.67
N GLY A 604 8.55 16.94 -16.45
CA GLY A 604 9.26 18.19 -16.16
C GLY A 604 8.56 19.06 -15.10
N LEU A 605 8.03 20.21 -15.53
CA LEU A 605 7.37 21.18 -14.66
C LEU A 605 5.90 20.81 -14.43
N LEU A 606 5.19 20.44 -15.51
CA LEU A 606 3.80 20.01 -15.52
C LEU A 606 3.66 18.67 -16.25
N GLY A 607 2.97 17.70 -15.65
CA GLY A 607 2.74 16.39 -16.29
C GLY A 607 2.62 15.23 -15.29
N ALA A 608 2.09 14.10 -15.74
CA ALA A 608 2.21 12.84 -14.99
C ALA A 608 3.58 12.20 -15.20
N GLY A 609 4.10 11.54 -14.17
CA GLY A 609 5.09 10.49 -14.36
C GLY A 609 4.49 9.32 -15.15
N GLY A 610 5.31 8.60 -15.91
CA GLY A 610 4.90 7.41 -16.64
C GLY A 610 4.70 6.22 -15.70
N ALA A 611 3.81 5.29 -16.06
CA ALA A 611 3.65 4.04 -15.31
C ALA A 611 4.90 3.15 -15.42
N GLY A 612 5.25 2.43 -14.37
CA GLY A 612 6.26 1.39 -14.38
C GLY A 612 5.79 0.14 -15.13
N GLY A 613 6.71 -0.53 -15.80
CA GLY A 613 6.44 -1.77 -16.52
C GLY A 613 6.24 -2.96 -15.58
N SER A 614 5.48 -3.96 -16.02
CA SER A 614 5.31 -5.21 -15.28
C SER A 614 6.61 -6.02 -15.22
N GLY A 615 6.83 -6.70 -14.09
CA GLY A 615 7.88 -7.70 -13.94
C GLY A 615 7.64 -8.93 -14.81
N GLY A 616 8.72 -9.48 -15.32
CA GLY A 616 8.74 -10.66 -16.17
C GLY A 616 8.46 -11.95 -15.39
N THR A 617 7.92 -12.94 -16.07
CA THR A 617 7.60 -14.24 -15.48
C THR A 617 8.82 -15.16 -15.50
N ALA A 618 8.92 -16.07 -14.51
CA ALA A 618 9.94 -17.12 -14.47
C ALA A 618 9.30 -18.48 -14.21
N LEU A 619 9.47 -19.44 -15.13
CA LEU A 619 8.78 -20.73 -15.02
C LEU A 619 9.34 -21.65 -13.93
N LEU A 620 10.64 -21.55 -13.63
CA LEU A 620 11.36 -22.41 -12.67
C LEU A 620 12.18 -21.60 -11.65
N GLY A 621 12.05 -20.28 -11.68
CA GLY A 621 12.88 -19.35 -10.92
C GLY A 621 12.05 -18.29 -10.24
N THR A 622 12.67 -17.13 -9.99
CA THR A 622 12.00 -16.01 -9.34
C THR A 622 11.41 -15.04 -10.36
N GLY A 623 10.17 -14.62 -10.18
CA GLY A 623 9.58 -13.57 -10.99
C GLY A 623 10.36 -12.26 -10.88
N GLY A 624 10.37 -11.47 -11.95
CA GLY A 624 10.99 -10.15 -11.94
C GLY A 624 10.14 -9.15 -11.15
N THR A 625 10.77 -8.19 -10.48
CA THR A 625 10.04 -7.12 -9.80
C THR A 625 9.37 -6.19 -10.81
N GLY A 626 8.26 -5.56 -10.42
CA GLY A 626 7.67 -4.46 -11.19
C GLY A 626 8.57 -3.22 -11.21
N GLY A 627 8.47 -2.44 -12.28
CA GLY A 627 9.18 -1.17 -12.41
C GLY A 627 8.55 -0.07 -11.55
N ALA A 628 9.35 0.85 -11.03
CA ALA A 628 8.80 2.01 -10.31
C ALA A 628 8.07 2.96 -11.27
N GLY A 629 7.04 3.64 -10.76
CA GLY A 629 6.41 4.74 -11.48
C GLY A 629 7.32 5.97 -11.53
N GLY A 630 7.27 6.73 -12.63
CA GLY A 630 8.06 7.95 -12.80
C GLY A 630 7.56 9.11 -11.91
N ALA A 631 8.40 10.11 -11.69
CA ALA A 631 8.02 11.29 -10.91
C ALA A 631 7.08 12.24 -11.68
N GLY A 632 6.12 12.78 -10.94
CA GLY A 632 5.26 13.88 -11.41
C GLY A 632 6.00 15.21 -11.51
N GLY A 633 5.43 16.15 -12.26
CA GLY A 633 6.07 17.42 -12.53
C GLY A 633 6.26 18.29 -11.28
N ILE A 634 7.30 19.12 -11.27
CA ILE A 634 7.71 19.91 -10.10
C ILE A 634 6.60 20.85 -9.61
N LEU A 635 5.80 21.48 -10.47
CA LEU A 635 4.75 22.43 -10.07
C LEU A 635 3.34 21.88 -10.17
N GLY A 636 3.16 20.67 -10.67
CA GLY A 636 1.82 20.16 -10.95
C GLY A 636 1.89 18.87 -11.72
N GLY A 637 1.68 17.77 -11.02
CA GLY A 637 1.83 16.46 -11.62
C GLY A 637 1.72 15.36 -10.61
N THR A 638 1.09 14.27 -11.00
CA THR A 638 1.06 13.05 -10.21
C THR A 638 2.22 12.16 -10.62
N GLY A 639 2.76 11.39 -9.69
CA GLY A 639 3.66 10.30 -10.05
C GLY A 639 3.04 9.29 -11.03
N GLY A 640 3.83 8.33 -11.46
CA GLY A 640 3.37 7.17 -12.22
C GLY A 640 2.98 6.03 -11.31
N GLN A 641 2.15 5.13 -11.81
CA GLN A 641 1.83 3.88 -11.10
C GLN A 641 3.02 2.94 -11.06
N GLY A 642 3.19 2.21 -9.95
CA GLY A 642 4.16 1.12 -9.87
C GLY A 642 3.71 -0.09 -10.69
N GLY A 643 4.65 -0.76 -11.35
CA GLY A 643 4.39 -1.98 -12.12
C GLY A 643 4.15 -3.18 -11.23
N ILE A 644 3.35 -4.15 -11.70
CA ILE A 644 3.11 -5.40 -10.98
C ILE A 644 4.36 -6.30 -10.96
N GLY A 645 4.55 -7.06 -9.89
CA GLY A 645 5.56 -8.10 -9.79
C GLY A 645 5.23 -9.34 -10.63
N GLY A 646 6.26 -10.00 -11.16
CA GLY A 646 6.14 -11.17 -12.01
C GLY A 646 5.85 -12.46 -11.25
N PHE A 647 5.26 -13.43 -11.96
CA PHE A 647 5.12 -14.81 -11.49
C PHE A 647 6.49 -15.48 -11.36
N GLY A 648 6.70 -16.27 -10.31
CA GLY A 648 7.80 -17.25 -10.27
C GLY A 648 7.46 -18.53 -9.51
N GLU A 649 8.15 -19.61 -9.84
CA GLU A 649 7.93 -20.91 -9.21
C GLU A 649 8.57 -20.98 -7.82
N THR A 650 9.80 -20.46 -7.70
CA THR A 650 10.61 -20.46 -6.47
C THR A 650 10.69 -19.10 -5.78
N GLY A 651 10.14 -18.05 -6.38
CA GLY A 651 10.00 -16.72 -5.77
C GLY A 651 9.11 -15.82 -6.60
N ALA A 652 8.26 -15.04 -5.96
CA ALA A 652 7.50 -14.00 -6.66
C ALA A 652 8.36 -12.76 -6.86
N GLY A 653 8.04 -11.97 -7.89
CA GLY A 653 8.54 -10.60 -8.00
C GLY A 653 7.75 -9.65 -7.11
N ASP A 654 8.41 -8.68 -6.49
CA ASP A 654 7.74 -7.61 -5.75
C ASP A 654 7.10 -6.59 -6.71
N GLY A 655 6.08 -5.89 -6.25
CA GLY A 655 5.52 -4.74 -6.95
C GLY A 655 6.46 -3.53 -6.93
N GLY A 656 6.46 -2.76 -8.01
CA GLY A 656 7.22 -1.51 -8.10
C GLY A 656 6.61 -0.40 -7.24
N SER A 657 7.42 0.53 -6.74
CA SER A 657 6.87 1.69 -6.01
C SER A 657 6.12 2.64 -6.93
N GLY A 658 5.11 3.31 -6.38
CA GLY A 658 4.47 4.44 -7.04
C GLY A 658 5.41 5.64 -7.11
N GLY A 659 5.22 6.46 -8.14
CA GLY A 659 5.98 7.68 -8.34
C GLY A 659 5.57 8.78 -7.36
N ILE A 660 6.55 9.57 -6.96
CA ILE A 660 6.35 10.75 -6.11
C ILE A 660 5.78 11.93 -6.93
N ALA A 661 5.09 12.84 -6.27
CA ALA A 661 4.74 14.14 -6.84
C ALA A 661 5.78 15.22 -6.48
N GLY A 662 5.75 16.34 -7.22
CA GLY A 662 6.63 17.49 -7.00
C GLY A 662 6.20 18.38 -5.82
N LEU A 663 5.94 19.66 -6.09
CA LEU A 663 5.49 20.64 -5.10
C LEU A 663 3.97 20.53 -4.83
N PHE A 664 3.23 20.28 -5.90
CA PHE A 664 1.79 20.15 -5.95
C PHE A 664 1.42 18.90 -6.75
N GLY A 665 0.63 17.99 -6.17
CA GLY A 665 0.18 16.77 -6.85
C GLY A 665 0.16 15.53 -5.94
N SER A 666 -0.56 14.49 -6.32
CA SER A 666 -0.60 13.25 -5.56
C SER A 666 0.51 12.27 -5.98
N GLY A 667 1.05 11.57 -4.99
CA GLY A 667 1.80 10.35 -5.27
C GLY A 667 0.86 9.27 -5.81
N ASN A 668 1.42 8.26 -6.47
CA ASN A 668 0.62 7.21 -7.14
C ASN A 668 0.79 5.87 -6.47
N ALA A 669 -0.09 4.92 -6.81
CA ALA A 669 -0.11 3.66 -6.11
C ALA A 669 1.13 2.81 -6.45
N GLY A 670 1.53 2.00 -5.47
CA GLY A 670 2.49 0.93 -5.69
C GLY A 670 1.86 -0.22 -6.46
N GLY A 671 2.69 -0.94 -7.21
CA GLY A 671 2.28 -2.13 -7.94
C GLY A 671 2.02 -3.32 -7.01
N ALA A 672 1.22 -4.27 -7.49
CA ALA A 672 0.95 -5.50 -6.75
C ALA A 672 2.17 -6.42 -6.72
N GLY A 673 2.32 -7.20 -5.65
CA GLY A 673 3.26 -8.32 -5.60
C GLY A 673 2.84 -9.49 -6.48
N GLY A 674 3.81 -10.21 -7.00
CA GLY A 674 3.62 -11.35 -7.90
C GLY A 674 3.21 -12.64 -7.20
N TYR A 675 2.85 -13.63 -8.00
CA TYR A 675 2.52 -14.98 -7.52
C TYR A 675 3.77 -15.85 -7.36
N ALA A 676 3.84 -16.59 -6.26
CA ALA A 676 4.82 -17.64 -6.04
C ALA A 676 4.15 -19.02 -5.89
N ASN A 677 4.76 -20.10 -6.39
CA ASN A 677 4.20 -21.45 -6.19
C ASN A 677 4.69 -22.10 -4.89
N THR A 678 6.00 -22.06 -4.64
CA THR A 678 6.62 -22.83 -3.54
C THR A 678 7.16 -21.97 -2.39
N SER A 679 7.13 -20.65 -2.54
CA SER A 679 7.71 -19.67 -1.61
C SER A 679 6.73 -18.54 -1.30
N ASP A 680 7.18 -17.51 -0.59
CA ASP A 680 6.34 -16.38 -0.22
C ASP A 680 5.85 -15.60 -1.45
N GLY A 681 4.63 -15.07 -1.35
CA GLY A 681 4.09 -14.15 -2.35
C GLY A 681 4.90 -12.84 -2.38
N GLY A 682 4.91 -12.17 -3.53
CA GLY A 682 5.70 -10.96 -3.71
C GLY A 682 5.18 -9.83 -2.84
N GLN A 683 6.04 -8.93 -2.40
CA GLN A 683 5.61 -7.77 -1.62
C GLN A 683 4.86 -6.78 -2.50
N GLY A 684 3.88 -6.08 -1.93
CA GLY A 684 3.27 -4.93 -2.56
C GLY A 684 4.24 -3.74 -2.61
N GLY A 685 4.22 -3.01 -3.71
CA GLY A 685 5.01 -1.80 -3.88
C GLY A 685 4.54 -0.67 -2.95
N GLN A 686 5.46 0.17 -2.51
CA GLN A 686 5.12 1.34 -1.71
C GLN A 686 4.33 2.37 -2.53
N GLY A 687 3.36 3.04 -1.93
CA GLY A 687 2.73 4.21 -2.53
C GLY A 687 3.71 5.38 -2.62
N GLY A 688 3.62 6.17 -3.68
CA GLY A 688 4.44 7.37 -3.85
C GLY A 688 4.04 8.48 -2.90
N ASP A 689 4.98 9.30 -2.45
CA ASP A 689 4.68 10.47 -1.62
C ASP A 689 3.94 11.55 -2.42
N GLY A 690 3.01 12.23 -1.75
CA GLY A 690 2.36 13.43 -2.24
C GLY A 690 3.31 14.63 -2.32
N GLY A 691 2.88 15.66 -3.03
CA GLY A 691 3.68 16.85 -3.25
C GLY A 691 4.02 17.58 -1.95
N VAL A 692 5.20 18.19 -1.90
CA VAL A 692 5.78 18.74 -0.67
C VAL A 692 4.85 19.70 0.08
N ILE A 693 4.09 20.56 -0.62
CA ILE A 693 3.15 21.50 0.01
C ILE A 693 1.74 20.92 0.06
N PHE A 694 1.21 20.57 -1.11
CA PHE A 694 -0.12 19.97 -1.28
C PHE A 694 -0.02 18.71 -2.12
N GLY A 695 -0.72 17.66 -1.69
CA GLY A 695 -0.69 16.40 -2.40
C GLY A 695 -0.88 15.22 -1.47
N TYR A 696 -1.76 14.30 -1.86
CA TYR A 696 -2.00 13.10 -1.07
C TYR A 696 -0.99 12.03 -1.44
N GLY A 697 -0.60 11.22 -0.46
CA GLY A 697 0.20 10.03 -0.71
C GLY A 697 -0.58 9.01 -1.53
N GLY A 698 0.13 8.26 -2.37
CA GLY A 698 -0.41 7.15 -3.15
C GLY A 698 -0.67 5.93 -2.29
N ALA A 699 -1.58 5.06 -2.74
CA ALA A 699 -1.88 3.82 -2.05
C ALA A 699 -0.71 2.81 -2.13
N GLY A 700 -0.50 2.01 -1.10
CA GLY A 700 0.37 0.85 -1.19
C GLY A 700 -0.23 -0.23 -2.09
N GLY A 701 0.62 -0.93 -2.83
CA GLY A 701 0.23 -2.09 -3.63
C GLY A 701 -0.11 -3.28 -2.74
N THR A 702 -0.95 -4.21 -3.23
CA THR A 702 -1.27 -5.41 -2.45
C THR A 702 -0.11 -6.41 -2.48
N GLY A 703 -0.02 -7.22 -1.43
CA GLY A 703 0.86 -8.39 -1.42
C GLY A 703 0.39 -9.49 -2.39
N GLY A 704 1.34 -10.29 -2.84
CA GLY A 704 1.18 -11.36 -3.80
C GLY A 704 0.63 -12.65 -3.20
N VAL A 705 0.20 -13.56 -4.06
CA VAL A 705 -0.48 -14.81 -3.69
C VAL A 705 0.49 -16.00 -3.74
N THR A 706 0.34 -16.95 -2.82
CA THR A 706 1.08 -18.22 -2.86
C THR A 706 0.29 -19.40 -2.27
N PRO A 707 0.43 -20.63 -2.80
CA PRO A 707 -0.06 -21.82 -2.13
C PRO A 707 0.98 -22.45 -1.19
N GLY A 708 2.26 -22.08 -1.28
CA GLY A 708 3.38 -22.74 -0.62
C GLY A 708 4.02 -21.99 0.55
N GLY A 709 3.83 -20.67 0.66
CA GLY A 709 4.52 -19.81 1.64
C GLY A 709 3.61 -18.92 2.48
N THR A 710 4.11 -17.77 2.90
CA THR A 710 3.30 -16.66 3.43
C THR A 710 2.83 -15.80 2.27
N GLY A 711 1.58 -15.33 2.30
CA GLY A 711 1.15 -14.30 1.37
C GLY A 711 2.05 -13.06 1.48
N GLY A 712 2.23 -12.34 0.38
CA GLY A 712 3.05 -11.12 0.39
C GLY A 712 2.49 -10.07 1.34
N ILE A 713 3.34 -9.24 1.93
CA ILE A 713 2.94 -8.08 2.73
C ILE A 713 2.44 -6.99 1.76
N GLY A 714 1.38 -6.28 2.14
CA GLY A 714 0.96 -5.10 1.41
C GLY A 714 1.97 -3.95 1.54
N GLY A 715 2.17 -3.18 0.48
CA GLY A 715 3.00 -1.98 0.53
C GLY A 715 2.41 -0.93 1.46
N ALA A 716 3.24 -0.08 2.07
CA ALA A 716 2.73 1.06 2.82
C ALA A 716 2.19 2.14 1.87
N GLY A 717 1.27 2.95 2.37
CA GLY A 717 0.83 4.16 1.70
C GLY A 717 1.90 5.25 1.76
N GLY A 718 1.97 6.07 0.71
CA GLY A 718 2.86 7.23 0.67
C GLY A 718 2.42 8.32 1.65
N ASN A 719 3.33 9.20 2.04
CA ASN A 719 3.02 10.31 2.92
C ASN A 719 2.34 11.46 2.16
N GLY A 720 1.46 12.19 2.83
CA GLY A 720 0.93 13.45 2.32
C GLY A 720 1.94 14.60 2.46
N GLY A 721 1.73 15.65 1.66
CA GLY A 721 2.43 16.93 1.81
C GLY A 721 2.21 17.65 3.13
N LEU A 722 2.85 18.81 3.32
CA LEU A 722 2.92 19.49 4.61
C LEU A 722 1.59 20.04 5.16
N LEU A 723 0.62 20.43 4.31
CA LEU A 723 -0.56 21.20 4.77
C LEU A 723 -1.86 20.37 4.79
N PHE A 724 -2.79 20.61 3.85
CA PHE A 724 -4.12 19.95 3.77
C PHE A 724 -4.07 18.59 3.08
N SER A 725 -2.97 17.86 3.25
CA SER A 725 -2.65 16.67 2.47
C SER A 725 -2.84 15.41 3.29
N GLY A 726 -3.55 14.42 2.75
CA GLY A 726 -3.71 13.14 3.42
C GLY A 726 -2.62 12.13 3.07
N GLY A 727 -2.39 11.18 3.98
CA GLY A 727 -1.54 10.04 3.70
C GLY A 727 -2.26 9.02 2.82
N GLY A 728 -1.50 8.27 2.04
CA GLY A 728 -1.99 7.17 1.22
C GLY A 728 -2.38 5.98 2.08
N VAL A 729 -3.32 5.17 1.60
CA VAL A 729 -3.75 3.96 2.30
C VAL A 729 -2.71 2.84 2.16
N GLY A 730 -2.54 2.02 3.18
CA GLY A 730 -1.73 0.82 3.09
C GLY A 730 -2.37 -0.25 2.20
N GLY A 731 -1.55 -1.00 1.48
CA GLY A 731 -1.98 -2.10 0.61
C GLY A 731 -2.43 -3.31 1.43
N ALA A 732 -3.36 -4.10 0.88
CA ALA A 732 -3.79 -5.33 1.50
C ALA A 732 -2.69 -6.40 1.46
N GLY A 733 -2.61 -7.24 2.49
CA GLY A 733 -1.76 -8.43 2.47
C GLY A 733 -2.28 -9.51 1.53
N GLY A 734 -1.36 -10.31 1.01
CA GLY A 734 -1.61 -11.38 0.05
C GLY A 734 -2.13 -12.68 0.69
N LEU A 735 -2.68 -13.55 -0.13
CA LEU A 735 -3.19 -14.87 0.26
C LEU A 735 -2.04 -15.87 0.42
N GLY A 736 -2.09 -16.68 1.48
CA GLY A 736 -1.22 -17.85 1.62
C GLY A 736 -1.70 -18.84 2.68
N PRO A 737 -0.97 -19.96 2.87
CA PRO A 737 -1.09 -20.79 4.06
C PRO A 737 -1.17 -19.96 5.34
N SER A 738 -0.24 -19.01 5.47
CA SER A 738 -0.41 -17.82 6.31
C SER A 738 -0.69 -16.62 5.41
N GLY A 739 -1.68 -15.81 5.75
CA GLY A 739 -1.92 -14.55 5.05
C GLY A 739 -0.79 -13.55 5.32
N GLY A 740 -0.46 -12.75 4.31
CA GLY A 740 0.50 -11.65 4.47
C GLY A 740 -0.09 -10.51 5.27
N SER A 741 0.75 -9.74 5.97
CA SER A 741 0.26 -8.56 6.70
C SER A 741 -0.19 -7.44 5.74
N GLY A 742 -1.12 -6.61 6.17
CA GLY A 742 -1.42 -5.35 5.49
C GLY A 742 -0.30 -4.33 5.67
N GLY A 743 -0.13 -3.45 4.69
CA GLY A 743 0.82 -2.34 4.75
C GLY A 743 0.34 -1.21 5.65
N THR A 744 1.25 -0.40 6.17
CA THR A 744 0.88 0.75 7.01
C THR A 744 0.28 1.87 6.18
N GLY A 745 -0.62 2.65 6.77
CA GLY A 745 -1.09 3.90 6.18
C GLY A 745 0.00 4.97 6.23
N GLY A 746 0.04 5.83 5.21
CA GLY A 746 0.96 6.96 5.15
C GLY A 746 0.56 8.08 6.11
N HIS A 747 1.52 8.91 6.49
CA HIS A 747 1.28 10.03 7.39
C HIS A 747 0.56 11.19 6.67
N GLY A 748 -0.30 11.89 7.42
CA GLY A 748 -0.96 13.11 6.96
C GLY A 748 -0.12 14.36 7.23
N GLY A 749 -0.43 15.43 6.51
CA GLY A 749 0.13 16.76 6.73
C GLY A 749 -0.38 17.44 7.99
N TRP A 750 -0.18 18.77 8.08
CA TRP A 750 -0.58 19.54 9.25
C TRP A 750 -2.06 19.49 9.55
N PHE A 751 -2.90 19.65 8.53
CA PHE A 751 -4.36 19.65 8.66
C PHE A 751 -4.99 18.49 7.89
N GLY A 752 -4.17 17.61 7.33
CA GLY A 752 -4.60 16.47 6.55
C GLY A 752 -5.00 15.28 7.41
N ALA A 753 -5.71 14.35 6.78
CA ALA A 753 -6.11 13.10 7.38
C ALA A 753 -5.12 12.00 6.98
N ALA A 754 -4.58 11.26 7.92
CA ALA A 754 -3.63 10.20 7.60
C ALA A 754 -4.30 8.99 6.95
N GLY A 755 -3.49 8.19 6.26
CA GLY A 755 -3.94 7.01 5.55
C GLY A 755 -4.33 5.88 6.49
N THR A 756 -5.35 5.10 6.11
CA THR A 756 -5.69 3.87 6.82
C THR A 756 -4.68 2.78 6.54
N GLY A 757 -4.42 1.90 7.51
CA GLY A 757 -3.66 0.68 7.28
C GLY A 757 -4.41 -0.30 6.37
N GLY A 758 -3.66 -1.10 5.62
CA GLY A 758 -4.20 -2.13 4.75
C GLY A 758 -4.70 -3.35 5.53
N SER A 759 -5.67 -4.07 4.99
CA SER A 759 -6.16 -5.31 5.61
C SER A 759 -5.11 -6.42 5.51
N GLY A 760 -5.05 -7.30 6.51
CA GLY A 760 -4.30 -8.54 6.42
C GLY A 760 -4.89 -9.50 5.40
N GLY A 761 -4.03 -10.33 4.80
CA GLY A 761 -4.43 -11.35 3.83
C GLY A 761 -5.09 -12.56 4.48
N PHE A 762 -5.89 -13.29 3.71
CA PHE A 762 -6.53 -14.52 4.19
C PHE A 762 -5.52 -15.66 4.37
N GLY A 763 -5.66 -16.41 5.47
CA GLY A 763 -4.87 -17.61 5.75
C GLY A 763 -5.68 -18.90 5.59
N PHE A 764 -5.36 -19.75 4.63
CA PHE A 764 -6.19 -20.95 4.40
C PHE A 764 -5.80 -22.18 5.23
N SER A 765 -4.63 -22.20 5.88
CA SER A 765 -4.19 -23.37 6.67
C SER A 765 -3.42 -23.06 7.96
N ILE A 766 -3.00 -21.83 8.21
CA ILE A 766 -2.19 -21.45 9.39
C ILE A 766 -2.79 -20.26 10.13
N ALA A 767 -2.66 -19.05 9.58
CA ALA A 767 -3.12 -17.83 10.23
C ALA A 767 -3.46 -16.76 9.20
N GLY A 768 -4.43 -15.92 9.51
CA GLY A 768 -4.67 -14.71 8.75
C GLY A 768 -3.56 -13.69 9.02
N GLY A 769 -3.27 -12.84 8.04
CA GLY A 769 -2.27 -11.80 8.17
C GLY A 769 -2.72 -10.70 9.13
N ALA A 770 -1.80 -10.04 9.82
CA ALA A 770 -2.15 -8.87 10.62
C ALA A 770 -2.59 -7.69 9.74
N GLY A 771 -3.50 -6.86 10.22
CA GLY A 771 -3.80 -5.57 9.61
C GLY A 771 -2.66 -4.58 9.81
N GLY A 772 -2.46 -3.69 8.84
CA GLY A 772 -1.46 -2.63 8.93
C GLY A 772 -1.87 -1.51 9.88
N ALA A 773 -0.91 -0.81 10.47
CA ALA A 773 -1.20 0.35 11.31
C ALA A 773 -1.70 1.54 10.45
N GLY A 774 -2.56 2.38 11.03
CA GLY A 774 -2.93 3.66 10.43
C GLY A 774 -1.82 4.71 10.58
N GLY A 775 -1.78 5.67 9.67
CA GLY A 775 -0.80 6.75 9.73
C GLY A 775 -1.14 7.83 10.76
N ASP A 776 -0.13 8.58 11.19
CA ASP A 776 -0.28 9.71 12.11
C ASP A 776 -0.53 11.04 11.38
N SER A 777 -1.15 11.99 12.09
CA SER A 777 -1.31 13.39 11.67
C SER A 777 -0.91 14.35 12.79
N THR A 778 -0.59 15.61 12.45
CA THR A 778 -0.23 16.59 13.50
C THR A 778 -1.45 17.36 14.04
N SER A 779 -2.22 18.07 13.21
CA SER A 779 -3.46 18.79 13.57
C SER A 779 -4.62 18.34 12.67
N GLY A 780 -4.76 17.03 12.50
CA GLY A 780 -5.73 16.37 11.63
C GLY A 780 -6.26 15.09 12.25
N VAL A 781 -6.83 14.19 11.45
CA VAL A 781 -7.36 12.91 11.95
C VAL A 781 -6.36 11.78 11.66
N GLY A 782 -6.05 10.99 12.69
CA GLY A 782 -5.24 9.79 12.56
C GLY A 782 -5.92 8.74 11.67
N GLY A 783 -5.12 7.95 10.97
CA GLY A 783 -5.59 6.88 10.09
C GLY A 783 -6.13 5.70 10.89
N GLY A 784 -7.20 5.07 10.41
CA GLY A 784 -7.67 3.82 11.02
C GLY A 784 -6.70 2.66 10.76
N GLY A 785 -6.55 1.75 11.73
CA GLY A 785 -5.84 0.49 11.53
C GLY A 785 -6.58 -0.45 10.58
N GLY A 786 -5.84 -1.24 9.83
CA GLY A 786 -6.38 -2.22 8.90
C GLY A 786 -6.98 -3.42 9.64
N ALA A 787 -8.00 -4.04 9.07
CA ALA A 787 -8.56 -5.27 9.62
C ALA A 787 -7.54 -6.42 9.52
N GLY A 788 -7.52 -7.31 10.51
CA GLY A 788 -6.81 -8.57 10.42
C GLY A 788 -7.45 -9.49 9.38
N GLY A 789 -6.64 -10.31 8.73
CA GLY A 789 -7.09 -11.28 7.74
C GLY A 789 -7.85 -12.43 8.38
N ASP A 790 -8.90 -12.89 7.72
CA ASP A 790 -9.66 -14.06 8.15
C ASP A 790 -8.83 -15.35 7.92
N SER A 791 -9.19 -16.43 8.62
CA SER A 791 -8.56 -17.73 8.39
C SER A 791 -9.41 -18.93 8.80
N THR A 792 -8.90 -20.14 8.57
CA THR A 792 -9.50 -21.38 9.07
C THR A 792 -9.05 -21.78 10.47
N VAL A 793 -7.98 -21.19 11.02
CA VAL A 793 -7.31 -21.62 12.27
C VAL A 793 -7.07 -20.47 13.25
N THR A 794 -6.29 -19.45 12.89
CA THR A 794 -6.06 -18.26 13.74
C THR A 794 -6.31 -17.00 12.94
N GLY A 795 -7.27 -16.16 13.35
CA GLY A 795 -7.51 -14.88 12.69
C GLY A 795 -6.33 -13.94 12.89
N GLY A 796 -6.05 -13.09 11.90
CA GLY A 796 -5.00 -12.08 12.02
C GLY A 796 -5.39 -10.97 13.00
N ALA A 797 -4.42 -10.39 13.72
CA ALA A 797 -4.70 -9.23 14.56
C ALA A 797 -5.08 -8.02 13.70
N GLY A 798 -5.97 -7.16 14.20
CA GLY A 798 -6.20 -5.85 13.60
C GLY A 798 -5.03 -4.91 13.86
N GLY A 799 -4.77 -3.99 12.94
CA GLY A 799 -3.72 -2.99 13.07
C GLY A 799 -4.10 -1.87 14.03
N ASP A 800 -3.13 -1.20 14.63
CA ASP A 800 -3.38 -0.05 15.49
C ASP A 800 -3.80 1.18 14.67
N GLY A 801 -4.64 2.05 15.24
CA GLY A 801 -4.96 3.34 14.68
C GLY A 801 -3.83 4.37 14.91
N GLY A 802 -3.65 5.28 13.96
CA GLY A 802 -2.66 6.35 14.06
C GLY A 802 -3.12 7.51 14.94
N GLY A 803 -2.18 8.26 15.50
CA GLY A 803 -2.43 9.38 16.40
C GLY A 803 -2.66 10.72 15.70
N ALA A 804 -3.24 11.65 16.44
CA ALA A 804 -3.20 13.09 16.17
C ALA A 804 -2.37 13.79 17.25
N LEU A 805 -1.42 14.66 16.88
CA LEU A 805 -0.49 15.26 17.84
C LEU A 805 -1.11 16.43 18.65
N LEU A 806 -1.74 17.38 17.98
CA LEU A 806 -2.19 18.67 18.55
C LEU A 806 -3.71 18.83 18.54
N LEU A 807 -4.33 18.75 17.36
CA LEU A 807 -5.78 18.86 17.16
C LEU A 807 -6.26 17.68 16.32
N GLY A 808 -7.50 17.23 16.55
CA GLY A 808 -8.17 16.17 15.79
C GLY A 808 -8.12 14.81 16.46
N ASN A 809 -8.89 13.86 15.93
CA ASN A 809 -9.08 12.56 16.56
C ASN A 809 -7.94 11.59 16.19
N GLY A 810 -7.59 10.69 17.10
CA GLY A 810 -6.85 9.49 16.75
C GLY A 810 -7.70 8.57 15.87
N GLY A 811 -7.07 7.72 15.07
CA GLY A 811 -7.73 6.73 14.23
C GLY A 811 -8.19 5.52 15.02
N ASN A 812 -9.26 4.86 14.59
CA ASN A 812 -9.70 3.62 15.24
C ASN A 812 -8.72 2.47 14.98
N GLY A 813 -8.59 1.54 15.92
CA GLY A 813 -7.94 0.27 15.70
C GLY A 813 -8.72 -0.61 14.73
N GLY A 814 -8.01 -1.42 13.96
CA GLY A 814 -8.58 -2.38 13.04
C GLY A 814 -9.21 -3.55 13.77
N ASN A 815 -10.27 -4.10 13.20
CA ASN A 815 -10.91 -5.30 13.71
C ASN A 815 -9.99 -6.53 13.56
N GLY A 816 -10.10 -7.50 14.47
CA GLY A 816 -9.43 -8.79 14.32
C GLY A 816 -10.10 -9.67 13.26
N GLY A 817 -9.30 -10.53 12.62
CA GLY A 817 -9.75 -11.48 11.61
C GLY A 817 -10.67 -12.56 12.20
N ALA A 818 -11.70 -12.91 11.45
CA ALA A 818 -12.67 -13.95 11.80
C ALA A 818 -12.12 -15.35 11.49
N VAL A 819 -12.70 -16.37 12.15
CA VAL A 819 -12.36 -17.78 11.91
C VAL A 819 -13.59 -18.59 11.51
N VAL A 820 -13.40 -19.53 10.57
CA VAL A 820 -14.49 -20.35 10.00
C VAL A 820 -14.89 -21.54 10.90
N THR A 821 -13.96 -22.15 11.65
CA THR A 821 -14.22 -23.38 12.45
C THR A 821 -13.38 -23.49 13.71
N GLY A 822 -13.93 -23.11 14.88
CA GLY A 822 -13.39 -23.47 16.21
C GLY A 822 -11.97 -22.99 16.55
N GLY A 823 -11.38 -22.16 15.70
CA GLY A 823 -10.06 -21.59 15.89
C GLY A 823 -10.09 -20.27 16.67
N THR A 824 -8.94 -19.62 16.82
CA THR A 824 -8.80 -18.42 17.66
C THR A 824 -8.97 -17.16 16.83
N PRO A 825 -10.01 -16.33 17.06
CA PRO A 825 -10.14 -15.05 16.39
C PRO A 825 -8.95 -14.14 16.65
N GLY A 826 -8.66 -13.27 15.68
CA GLY A 826 -7.65 -12.24 15.86
C GLY A 826 -8.09 -11.19 16.88
N GLY A 827 -7.14 -10.64 17.63
CA GLY A 827 -7.41 -9.49 18.51
C GLY A 827 -7.64 -8.21 17.70
N GLY A 828 -8.56 -7.36 18.15
CA GLY A 828 -8.67 -5.99 17.64
C GLY A 828 -7.44 -5.15 17.97
N GLY A 829 -7.05 -4.26 17.06
CA GLY A 829 -5.96 -3.30 17.26
C GLY A 829 -6.37 -2.17 18.20
N ASN A 830 -5.40 -1.44 18.73
CA ASN A 830 -5.65 -0.31 19.62
C ASN A 830 -6.07 0.93 18.83
N GLY A 831 -6.92 1.78 19.43
CA GLY A 831 -7.18 3.11 18.91
C GLY A 831 -5.98 4.04 19.09
N GLY A 832 -5.76 4.93 18.12
CA GLY A 832 -4.74 5.97 18.19
C GLY A 832 -5.12 7.10 19.14
N THR A 833 -4.13 7.84 19.62
CA THR A 833 -4.35 8.96 20.54
C THR A 833 -4.95 10.19 19.84
N GLY A 834 -5.90 10.86 20.47
CA GLY A 834 -6.41 12.16 20.07
C GLY A 834 -5.42 13.30 20.35
N GLY A 835 -5.63 14.44 19.66
CA GLY A 835 -4.78 15.62 19.80
C GLY A 835 -4.74 16.20 21.21
N LEU A 836 -3.57 16.64 21.64
CA LEU A 836 -3.30 17.16 22.98
C LEU A 836 -4.23 18.31 23.41
N LEU A 837 -4.67 19.15 22.47
CA LEU A 837 -5.54 20.30 22.75
C LEU A 837 -7.02 19.99 22.57
N LEU A 838 -7.39 19.25 21.52
CA LEU A 838 -8.78 18.88 21.22
C LEU A 838 -8.81 17.69 20.26
N GLY A 839 -9.40 16.58 20.69
CA GLY A 839 -9.54 15.38 19.87
C GLY A 839 -10.03 14.19 20.68
N ALA A 840 -10.81 13.32 20.04
CA ALA A 840 -11.16 12.02 20.62
C ALA A 840 -10.02 11.02 20.37
N ASP A 841 -9.75 10.15 21.34
CA ASP A 841 -9.00 8.92 21.06
C ASP A 841 -9.79 8.04 20.08
N GLY A 842 -9.05 7.25 19.31
CA GLY A 842 -9.62 6.20 18.48
C GLY A 842 -10.26 5.11 19.32
N LEU A 843 -11.28 4.47 18.76
CA LEU A 843 -11.86 3.27 19.35
C LEU A 843 -10.95 2.07 19.07
N ASN A 844 -10.81 1.16 20.03
CA ASN A 844 -10.16 -0.12 19.78
C ASN A 844 -10.99 -0.95 18.79
N GLY A 845 -10.29 -1.75 17.99
CA GLY A 845 -10.89 -2.71 17.10
C GLY A 845 -11.65 -3.80 17.84
N LEU A 846 -12.62 -4.39 17.15
CA LEU A 846 -13.44 -5.47 17.68
C LEU A 846 -12.78 -6.82 17.39
N THR A 847 -12.91 -7.73 18.34
CA THR A 847 -12.61 -9.16 18.19
C THR A 847 -13.92 -9.91 17.96
N GLN A 848 -13.92 -10.91 17.09
CA GLN A 848 -15.10 -11.78 16.91
C GLN A 848 -15.44 -12.47 18.24
N THR A 849 -16.67 -12.28 18.73
CA THR A 849 -17.19 -13.01 19.90
C THR A 849 -17.86 -14.29 19.43
N MET A 850 -17.34 -15.44 19.88
CA MET A 850 -17.85 -16.79 19.55
C MET A 850 -19.17 -17.11 20.22
#